data_AF-A0A1I1SMU9-F1
#
_entry.id   AF-A0A1I1SMU9-F1
#
_cell.length_a   1.000
_cell.length_b   1.000
_cell.length_c   1.000
_cell.angle_alpha   90.00
_cell.angle_beta   90.00
_cell.angle_gamma   90.00
#
_symmetry.space_group_name_H-M   'P 1'
#
loop_
_entity.id
_entity.type
_entity.pdbx_description
1 polymer ?
#
loop_
_entity_poly.entity_id
_entity_poly.type
_entity_poly.pdbx_seq_one_letter_code
_entity_poly.pdbx_strand_id
1 'polypeptide(L)'
;MNYHFLPLVFILFFIGCGGDSLLNEDEQAPDPVVQQTPFAYVKRIGFSVDKMLMMEGASLAAFNPGAALFLQLNSSTNSPPINITDSAFTNGLSVEPYDVKDVETSHDGRFVIFAMRAPEIKDADEDEQPTWNIWQYEINSAALTRLIQSDLQAEQGHDTSPYYLPDGRVVFSSTRQSTNKATLLDEGKPQYQALDDQLKQKSSVLHIMDADGSNINQISFNQGNDFNPIVLSTGKILFTRWEQRGINSGMSLYQIDSDGKHLELVYGRHSHDQNDQQVQFIQPREMPDGRVLVGVKPIVQTTLSTNFVLINIQAYIDNLQAVDQNSGLTGPAQSNALFASSPLDENLSLQGQFNMATPLYDGSKRILMGWSQCRIIDPVLEGNYLPCTEELLLREGIESAPLLFGIWIYDPVTQTQRPLVLPEENSIYTEVVSLEQKPYPLSTQVPSDVALKSANQGLVHIRSVYDFSGQDMAEPDLVTVSNPMLSTRNERQAHFLRIIKPVSIPDSDEYPFTNAAFGRSRGQLMRDILGYVPIEPDGSVSFKMPADLAFSIEVLDQKGQRISQRHDSWLQLAPGEIRQCNGCHTAQNTLPHGLIDRGTPSINLGGAENSAFAGSDPDILAMAGETMAQAKSRIFGRQSLSADLNYVDIWSDPTQRTPDQAKDLTYADLNTAKPVSDECAQNWQNQCRITINFPTHIQTLFELPRPIFDTDGITEIEQNRCTSCHSNTNDDDELKIPAAQLDLRGQDSNENSQHSIAYRELLFNDNEQEIIDDILIDKLVPMLDADGNPVFETEENGDLILDTNGQPIPVMQTVSIQPSLSVAGAKSSPRFFNLFEPQGSHFDYLTPAELRLISEWLDIGAQYYNNPFDAPAN
;
A
#
# COMPACT_ATOMS: atom_id res chain seq x y z
N MET A 1 -59.26 51.24 14.64
CA MET A 1 -60.07 50.56 15.69
C MET A 1 -59.07 49.67 16.44
N ASN A 2 -58.11 50.20 17.22
CA ASN A 2 -58.19 50.99 18.47
C ASN A 2 -58.84 50.19 19.60
N TYR A 3 -58.33 50.06 20.82
CA TYR A 3 -57.07 50.35 21.54
C TYR A 3 -57.33 49.83 22.97
N HIS A 4 -56.30 49.41 23.72
CA HIS A 4 -56.08 49.55 25.19
C HIS A 4 -54.97 48.55 25.58
N PHE A 5 -53.70 48.89 25.83
CA PHE A 5 -53.03 49.77 26.80
C PHE A 5 -53.36 49.51 28.28
N LEU A 6 -52.44 48.85 29.02
CA LEU A 6 -51.84 49.27 30.31
C LEU A 6 -50.73 48.23 30.75
N PRO A 7 -49.83 48.52 31.72
CA PRO A 7 -48.40 48.62 31.48
C PRO A 7 -47.47 47.77 32.38
N LEU A 8 -46.18 47.83 32.04
CA LEU A 8 -44.95 47.52 32.79
C LEU A 8 -45.06 47.42 34.33
N VAL A 9 -44.47 46.35 34.88
CA VAL A 9 -43.61 46.41 36.08
C VAL A 9 -42.39 45.51 35.85
N PHE A 10 -41.21 46.11 35.94
CA PHE A 10 -39.89 45.50 35.83
C PHE A 10 -39.43 45.11 37.25
N ILE A 11 -39.10 43.84 37.49
CA ILE A 11 -38.35 43.40 38.67
C ILE A 11 -37.22 42.49 38.16
N LEU A 12 -35.99 43.00 38.24
CA LEU A 12 -34.78 42.18 38.13
C LEU A 12 -34.71 41.24 39.34
N PHE A 13 -34.58 39.95 39.09
CA PHE A 13 -33.92 39.02 40.01
C PHE A 13 -32.69 38.45 39.30
N PHE A 14 -31.52 38.76 39.86
CA PHE A 14 -30.28 38.05 39.58
C PHE A 14 -30.45 36.58 40.01
N ILE A 15 -30.24 35.65 39.08
CA ILE A 15 -30.00 34.24 39.42
C ILE A 15 -28.57 33.94 39.00
N GLY A 16 -27.68 33.94 39.99
CA GLY A 16 -26.44 33.18 39.97
C GLY A 16 -26.63 31.96 40.87
N CYS A 17 -26.33 30.78 40.32
CA CYS A 17 -25.89 29.54 40.97
C CYS A 17 -25.64 28.58 39.80
N GLY A 18 -24.42 28.11 39.52
CA GLY A 18 -23.40 27.66 40.46
C GLY A 18 -23.69 26.20 40.77
N GLY A 19 -22.92 25.30 40.15
CA GLY A 19 -23.14 23.87 40.14
C GLY A 19 -23.01 23.22 41.50
N ASP A 20 -23.87 22.23 41.71
CA ASP A 20 -23.65 21.08 42.58
C ASP A 20 -24.68 20.02 42.17
N SER A 21 -24.22 18.96 41.52
CA SER A 21 -25.00 17.73 41.39
C SER A 21 -24.06 16.55 41.61
N LEU A 22 -23.53 16.47 42.82
CA LEU A 22 -23.08 15.22 43.41
C LEU A 22 -24.33 14.47 43.94
N LEU A 23 -24.52 13.27 43.40
CA LEU A 23 -25.14 12.10 44.03
C LEU A 23 -26.40 12.36 44.88
N ASN A 24 -27.56 12.40 44.23
CA ASN A 24 -28.77 11.86 44.84
C ASN A 24 -29.03 10.47 44.25
N GLU A 25 -28.75 9.44 45.05
CA GLU A 25 -29.41 8.14 44.93
C GLU A 25 -30.89 8.35 45.27
N ASP A 26 -31.71 8.66 44.27
CA ASP A 26 -33.15 8.47 44.37
C ASP A 26 -33.62 7.57 43.21
N GLU A 27 -34.38 6.56 43.61
CA GLU A 27 -34.83 5.38 42.88
C GLU A 27 -35.33 5.67 41.44
N GLN A 28 -34.43 5.55 40.47
CA GLN A 28 -34.81 5.25 39.09
C GLN A 28 -34.46 3.78 38.84
N ALA A 29 -35.48 2.94 38.68
CA ALA A 29 -35.31 1.52 38.41
C ALA A 29 -34.26 1.33 37.28
N PRO A 30 -33.20 0.55 37.51
CA PRO A 30 -32.13 0.40 36.54
C PRO A 30 -32.68 -0.23 35.26
N ASP A 31 -32.26 0.30 34.11
CA ASP A 31 -32.54 -0.27 32.79
C ASP A 31 -32.05 -1.73 32.78
N PRO A 32 -32.97 -2.74 32.77
CA PRO A 32 -32.62 -4.12 33.05
C PRO A 32 -31.81 -4.78 31.93
N VAL A 33 -31.70 -4.16 30.74
CA VAL A 33 -31.08 -4.78 29.56
C VAL A 33 -29.53 -4.73 29.62
N VAL A 34 -28.92 -3.66 30.13
CA VAL A 34 -27.43 -3.59 30.26
C VAL A 34 -26.90 -4.48 31.37
N GLN A 35 -27.68 -4.63 32.45
CA GLN A 35 -27.23 -5.40 33.62
C GLN A 35 -27.01 -6.89 33.35
N GLN A 36 -27.45 -7.40 32.20
CA GLN A 36 -27.43 -8.83 31.90
C GLN A 36 -26.46 -9.28 30.80
N THR A 37 -25.91 -8.38 29.97
CA THR A 37 -25.01 -8.80 28.88
C THR A 37 -23.57 -8.96 29.37
N PRO A 38 -22.98 -10.17 29.29
CA PRO A 38 -21.58 -10.36 29.63
C PRO A 38 -20.65 -9.60 28.68
N PHE A 39 -19.50 -9.18 29.18
CA PHE A 39 -18.46 -8.54 28.38
C PHE A 39 -17.08 -9.05 28.77
N ALA A 40 -16.12 -8.98 27.85
CA ALA A 40 -14.73 -9.30 28.11
C ALA A 40 -13.86 -8.07 27.81
N TYR A 41 -12.75 -7.91 28.54
CA TYR A 41 -11.86 -6.76 28.37
C TYR A 41 -10.41 -7.10 28.70
N VAL A 42 -9.48 -6.43 28.02
CA VAL A 42 -8.05 -6.54 28.26
C VAL A 42 -7.65 -5.50 29.30
N LYS A 43 -7.11 -5.95 30.44
CA LYS A 43 -6.47 -5.09 31.45
C LYS A 43 -4.96 -5.29 31.38
N ARG A 44 -4.21 -4.19 31.36
CA ARG A 44 -2.74 -4.18 31.36
C ARG A 44 -2.20 -3.57 32.64
N ILE A 45 -1.15 -4.17 33.18
CA ILE A 45 -0.41 -3.72 34.37
C ILE A 45 1.09 -3.73 34.07
N GLY A 46 1.86 -2.86 34.73
CA GLY A 46 3.32 -2.81 34.55
C GLY A 46 3.76 -2.39 33.13
N PHE A 47 2.90 -1.67 32.41
CA PHE A 47 3.14 -1.21 31.04
C PHE A 47 3.98 0.08 31.03
N SER A 48 4.57 0.38 29.87
CA SER A 48 5.21 1.67 29.58
C SER A 48 4.42 2.34 28.46
N VAL A 49 3.92 3.56 28.73
CA VAL A 49 3.20 4.37 27.73
C VAL A 49 4.10 4.61 26.52
N ASP A 50 5.35 5.02 26.73
CA ASP A 50 6.31 5.26 25.66
C ASP A 50 6.51 4.03 24.76
N LYS A 51 6.63 2.83 25.36
CA LYS A 51 6.74 1.59 24.58
C LYS A 51 5.47 1.29 23.79
N MET A 52 4.29 1.48 24.40
CA MET A 52 3.01 1.28 23.69
C MET A 52 2.90 2.23 22.49
N LEU A 53 3.25 3.52 22.64
CA LEU A 53 3.19 4.51 21.56
C LEU A 53 4.21 4.25 20.44
N MET A 54 5.44 3.91 20.79
CA MET A 54 6.50 3.61 19.81
C MET A 54 6.16 2.39 18.94
N MET A 55 5.39 1.43 19.50
CA MET A 55 5.14 0.14 18.88
C MET A 55 3.78 0.06 18.16
N GLU A 56 2.72 0.73 18.66
CA GLU A 56 1.38 0.76 18.05
C GLU A 56 1.32 1.47 16.68
N GLY A 57 2.27 2.37 16.39
CA GLY A 57 2.30 3.13 15.12
C GLY A 57 3.00 2.43 13.96
N ALA A 58 3.81 1.41 14.20
CA ALA A 58 4.71 0.86 13.18
C ALA A 58 4.94 -0.66 13.21
N SER A 59 4.67 -1.37 14.32
CA SER A 59 4.92 -2.82 14.41
C SER A 59 3.67 -3.61 14.81
N LEU A 60 3.09 -4.35 13.87
CA LEU A 60 1.90 -5.18 14.13
C LEU A 60 2.23 -6.41 15.00
N ALA A 61 3.49 -6.83 15.03
CA ALA A 61 3.98 -7.96 15.84
C ALA A 61 4.50 -7.55 17.23
N ALA A 62 4.45 -6.26 17.56
CA ALA A 62 4.87 -5.70 18.84
C ALA A 62 4.39 -6.51 20.05
N PHE A 63 5.31 -6.77 21.00
CA PHE A 63 5.03 -7.43 22.27
C PHE A 63 5.10 -6.45 23.45
N ASN A 64 3.98 -6.30 24.15
CA ASN A 64 3.79 -5.44 25.32
C ASN A 64 3.32 -6.27 26.52
N PRO A 65 4.24 -6.99 27.20
CA PRO A 65 3.87 -7.91 28.27
C PRO A 65 3.16 -7.21 29.44
N GLY A 66 2.31 -7.96 30.14
CA GLY A 66 1.54 -7.47 31.28
C GLY A 66 0.04 -7.31 30.99
N ALA A 67 -0.46 -7.92 29.92
CA ALA A 67 -1.89 -7.93 29.57
C ALA A 67 -2.55 -9.23 30.02
N ALA A 68 -3.79 -9.14 30.49
CA ALA A 68 -4.65 -10.30 30.74
C ALA A 68 -6.09 -10.00 30.30
N LEU A 69 -6.78 -11.04 29.84
CA LEU A 69 -8.17 -10.97 29.43
C LEU A 69 -9.08 -11.36 30.59
N PHE A 70 -10.02 -10.48 30.89
CA PHE A 70 -11.01 -10.67 31.95
C PHE A 70 -12.40 -10.83 31.36
N LEU A 71 -13.18 -11.75 31.91
CA LEU A 71 -14.58 -11.98 31.59
C LEU A 71 -15.46 -11.52 32.76
N GLN A 72 -16.45 -10.68 32.45
CA GLN A 72 -17.44 -10.20 33.40
C GLN A 72 -18.83 -10.74 33.00
N LEU A 73 -19.38 -11.66 33.81
CA LEU A 73 -20.64 -12.37 33.51
C LEU A 73 -21.91 -11.54 33.77
N ASN A 74 -21.83 -10.51 34.59
CA ASN A 74 -22.92 -9.56 34.79
C ASN A 74 -22.37 -8.15 34.97
N SER A 75 -23.11 -7.14 34.52
CA SER A 75 -22.67 -5.75 34.65
C SER A 75 -22.93 -5.17 36.05
N SER A 76 -23.46 -5.98 36.97
CA SER A 76 -23.63 -5.60 38.37
C SER A 76 -22.30 -5.68 39.11
N THR A 77 -22.05 -4.75 40.03
CA THR A 77 -20.82 -4.65 40.83
C THR A 77 -20.54 -5.84 41.77
N ASN A 78 -21.40 -6.87 41.78
CA ASN A 78 -21.34 -7.98 42.73
C ASN A 78 -20.73 -9.28 42.16
N SER A 79 -20.50 -9.40 40.85
CA SER A 79 -19.69 -10.51 40.31
C SER A 79 -18.26 -10.04 40.12
N PRO A 80 -17.24 -10.68 40.72
CA PRO A 80 -15.85 -10.37 40.38
C PRO A 80 -15.56 -10.79 38.93
N PRO A 81 -14.69 -10.05 38.22
CA PRO A 81 -14.21 -10.44 36.90
C PRO A 81 -13.35 -11.71 37.00
N ILE A 82 -13.45 -12.57 36.00
CA ILE A 82 -12.70 -13.82 35.90
C ILE A 82 -11.53 -13.60 34.94
N ASN A 83 -10.29 -13.79 35.39
CA ASN A 83 -9.15 -13.85 34.49
C ASN A 83 -9.19 -15.17 33.71
N ILE A 84 -9.26 -15.10 32.39
CA ILE A 84 -9.40 -16.28 31.52
C ILE A 84 -8.10 -16.70 30.82
N THR A 85 -7.01 -15.96 30.99
CA THR A 85 -5.74 -16.19 30.26
C THR A 85 -4.57 -16.60 31.15
N ASP A 86 -4.53 -16.20 32.43
CA ASP A 86 -3.39 -16.50 33.34
C ASP A 86 -3.10 -18.00 33.45
N SER A 87 -4.13 -18.83 33.32
CA SER A 87 -4.01 -20.29 33.41
C SER A 87 -3.08 -20.89 32.35
N ALA A 88 -2.82 -20.19 31.22
CA ALA A 88 -1.91 -20.64 30.18
C ALA A 88 -0.43 -20.51 30.58
N PHE A 89 -0.09 -19.55 31.45
CA PHE A 89 1.30 -19.18 31.76
C PHE A 89 1.60 -19.14 33.26
N THR A 90 0.77 -19.79 34.06
CA THR A 90 1.03 -19.97 35.49
C THR A 90 1.94 -21.16 35.75
N ASN A 91 2.92 -20.98 36.62
CA ASN A 91 3.72 -22.07 37.18
C ASN A 91 3.18 -22.55 38.55
N GLY A 92 2.00 -22.09 38.95
CA GLY A 92 1.38 -22.35 40.25
C GLY A 92 1.83 -21.42 41.40
N LEU A 93 2.86 -20.59 41.20
CA LEU A 93 3.37 -19.62 42.17
C LEU A 93 3.26 -18.18 41.65
N SER A 94 3.54 -17.97 40.37
CA SER A 94 3.46 -16.70 39.66
C SER A 94 2.93 -16.92 38.25
N VAL A 95 2.59 -15.81 37.59
CA VAL A 95 2.26 -15.78 36.16
C VAL A 95 3.38 -14.99 35.50
N GLU A 96 4.06 -15.62 34.54
CA GLU A 96 5.10 -14.94 33.77
C GLU A 96 4.43 -13.92 32.84
N PRO A 97 5.00 -12.71 32.62
CA PRO A 97 4.36 -11.68 31.82
C PRO A 97 4.16 -12.10 30.36
N TYR A 98 2.90 -12.12 29.92
CA TYR A 98 2.47 -12.42 28.56
C TYR A 98 1.66 -11.24 27.99
N ASP A 99 1.25 -11.32 26.72
CA ASP A 99 0.49 -10.26 26.07
C ASP A 99 -0.75 -10.80 25.35
N VAL A 100 -1.82 -9.99 25.31
CA VAL A 100 -3.14 -10.29 24.74
C VAL A 100 -3.66 -9.07 24.02
N LYS A 101 -4.16 -9.26 22.79
CA LYS A 101 -4.81 -8.21 22.00
C LYS A 101 -5.80 -8.79 20.99
N ASP A 102 -6.47 -7.89 20.30
CA ASP A 102 -7.42 -8.13 19.23
C ASP A 102 -8.52 -9.14 19.59
N VAL A 103 -9.25 -8.81 20.66
CA VAL A 103 -10.32 -9.64 21.22
C VAL A 103 -11.61 -9.46 20.41
N GLU A 104 -12.23 -10.59 20.08
CA GLU A 104 -13.54 -10.67 19.43
C GLU A 104 -14.44 -11.75 20.01
N THR A 105 -15.73 -11.66 19.70
CA THR A 105 -16.74 -12.63 20.13
C THR A 105 -17.40 -13.33 18.96
N SER A 106 -17.65 -14.62 19.11
CA SER A 106 -18.50 -15.38 18.17
C SER A 106 -19.91 -14.79 18.10
N HIS A 107 -20.57 -14.95 16.94
CA HIS A 107 -21.91 -14.40 16.70
C HIS A 107 -22.99 -14.92 17.67
N ASP A 108 -22.79 -16.10 18.26
CA ASP A 108 -23.71 -16.68 19.25
C ASP A 108 -23.33 -16.36 20.71
N GLY A 109 -22.26 -15.59 20.93
CA GLY A 109 -21.78 -15.19 22.25
C GLY A 109 -21.16 -16.33 23.07
N ARG A 110 -20.94 -17.52 22.51
CA ARG A 110 -20.41 -18.68 23.26
C ARG A 110 -18.89 -18.73 23.37
N PHE A 111 -18.21 -18.05 22.45
CA PHE A 111 -16.76 -18.04 22.36
C PHE A 111 -16.21 -16.62 22.29
N VAL A 112 -15.04 -16.45 22.91
CA VAL A 112 -14.16 -15.28 22.77
C VAL A 112 -12.91 -15.75 22.01
N ILE A 113 -12.53 -15.04 20.96
CA ILE A 113 -11.31 -15.31 20.17
C ILE A 113 -10.37 -14.11 20.28
N PHE A 114 -9.06 -14.35 20.35
CA PHE A 114 -8.08 -13.28 20.55
C PHE A 114 -6.68 -13.72 20.14
N ALA A 115 -5.78 -12.76 19.97
CA ALA A 115 -4.36 -13.01 19.83
C ALA A 115 -3.68 -13.00 21.20
N MET A 116 -2.85 -14.00 21.48
CA MET A 116 -2.07 -14.07 22.73
C MET A 116 -0.66 -14.59 22.43
N ARG A 117 0.34 -13.91 22.99
CA ARG A 117 1.76 -14.25 22.85
C ARG A 117 2.32 -14.68 24.19
N ALA A 118 3.04 -15.80 24.18
CA ALA A 118 3.70 -16.33 25.37
C ALA A 118 4.81 -15.40 25.87
N PRO A 119 5.23 -15.54 27.15
CA PRO A 119 6.37 -14.81 27.70
C PRO A 119 7.64 -15.00 26.87
N GLU A 120 8.51 -13.98 26.87
CA GLU A 120 9.83 -14.10 26.24
C GLU A 120 10.64 -15.23 26.85
N ILE A 121 11.35 -15.96 26.00
CA ILE A 121 12.30 -16.98 26.43
C ILE A 121 13.61 -16.26 26.72
N LYS A 122 14.04 -16.34 27.97
CA LYS A 122 15.27 -15.70 28.40
C LYS A 122 16.47 -16.29 27.65
N ASP A 123 17.34 -15.40 27.17
CA ASP A 123 18.59 -15.74 26.46
C ASP A 123 18.39 -16.47 25.12
N ALA A 124 17.17 -16.49 24.56
CA ALA A 124 16.88 -17.01 23.23
C ALA A 124 17.01 -15.93 22.16
N ASP A 125 17.46 -16.33 20.97
CA ASP A 125 17.57 -15.45 19.80
C ASP A 125 16.18 -15.00 19.31
N GLU A 126 16.11 -13.93 18.50
CA GLU A 126 14.82 -13.33 18.09
C GLU A 126 13.93 -14.30 17.31
N ASP A 127 14.52 -15.15 16.48
CA ASP A 127 13.83 -16.20 15.71
C ASP A 127 13.40 -17.42 16.55
N GLU A 128 13.92 -17.54 17.77
CA GLU A 128 13.51 -18.54 18.76
C GLU A 128 12.43 -18.01 19.72
N GLN A 129 12.16 -16.70 19.71
CA GLN A 129 11.14 -16.11 20.56
C GLN A 129 9.74 -16.56 20.15
N PRO A 130 8.80 -16.75 21.11
CA PRO A 130 7.42 -17.07 20.77
C PRO A 130 6.78 -16.03 19.85
N THR A 131 5.87 -16.49 19.01
CA THR A 131 5.08 -15.65 18.10
C THR A 131 3.68 -15.41 18.65
N TRP A 132 2.97 -14.48 18.01
CA TRP A 132 1.56 -14.24 18.32
C TRP A 132 0.74 -15.41 17.79
N ASN A 133 -0.15 -15.94 18.63
CA ASN A 133 -0.99 -17.09 18.30
C ASN A 133 -2.46 -16.76 18.51
N ILE A 134 -3.35 -17.47 17.80
CA ILE A 134 -4.80 -17.33 17.96
C ILE A 134 -5.32 -18.29 19.01
N TRP A 135 -6.05 -17.75 19.98
CA TRP A 135 -6.65 -18.48 21.08
C TRP A 135 -8.15 -18.27 21.12
N GLN A 136 -8.85 -19.28 21.62
CA GLN A 136 -10.28 -19.28 21.81
C GLN A 136 -10.61 -19.70 23.25
N TYR A 137 -11.55 -19.00 23.86
CA TYR A 137 -12.14 -19.34 25.15
C TYR A 137 -13.62 -19.68 24.98
N GLU A 138 -14.03 -20.86 25.42
CA GLU A 138 -15.44 -21.27 25.46
C GLU A 138 -16.04 -20.97 26.84
N ILE A 139 -17.11 -20.18 26.86
CA ILE A 139 -17.69 -19.63 28.09
C ILE A 139 -18.27 -20.71 29.01
N ASN A 140 -18.99 -21.69 28.45
CA ASN A 140 -19.73 -22.68 29.24
C ASN A 140 -18.81 -23.74 29.87
N SER A 141 -17.78 -24.16 29.15
CA SER A 141 -16.82 -25.17 29.60
C SER A 141 -15.64 -24.58 30.36
N ALA A 142 -15.48 -23.25 30.29
CA ALA A 142 -14.31 -22.52 30.74
C ALA A 142 -13.00 -23.02 30.10
N ALA A 143 -13.07 -23.55 28.88
CA ALA A 143 -11.93 -24.09 28.17
C ALA A 143 -11.20 -22.99 27.39
N LEU A 144 -9.90 -22.83 27.67
CA LEU A 144 -8.97 -22.01 26.90
C LEU A 144 -8.18 -22.92 25.94
N THR A 145 -8.12 -22.58 24.65
CA THR A 145 -7.45 -23.41 23.63
C THR A 145 -6.74 -22.53 22.61
N ARG A 146 -5.45 -22.80 22.35
CA ARG A 146 -4.74 -22.26 21.17
C ARG A 146 -5.25 -22.99 19.95
N LEU A 147 -5.78 -22.29 18.94
CA LEU A 147 -6.43 -22.97 17.80
C LEU A 147 -5.44 -23.80 16.98
N ILE A 148 -4.28 -23.23 16.65
CA ILE A 148 -3.20 -23.96 15.97
C ILE A 148 -2.48 -24.83 17.00
N GLN A 149 -2.84 -26.11 17.05
CA GLN A 149 -2.36 -27.03 18.10
C GLN A 149 -0.86 -27.32 18.01
N SER A 150 -0.34 -27.50 16.80
CA SER A 150 1.07 -27.86 16.59
C SER A 150 1.98 -26.66 16.86
N ASP A 151 2.93 -26.81 17.79
CA ASP A 151 3.94 -25.77 18.08
C ASP A 151 4.69 -25.35 16.82
N LEU A 152 5.14 -26.32 16.01
CA LEU A 152 5.86 -26.03 14.77
C LEU A 152 5.02 -25.21 13.78
N GLN A 153 3.71 -25.45 13.69
CA GLN A 153 2.85 -24.66 12.80
C GLN A 153 2.50 -23.31 13.42
N ALA A 154 2.21 -23.26 14.72
CA ALA A 154 1.95 -22.05 15.48
C ALA A 154 3.06 -21.02 15.28
N GLU A 155 4.32 -21.43 15.39
CA GLU A 155 5.48 -20.51 15.34
C GLU A 155 5.95 -20.10 13.92
N GLN A 156 5.20 -20.39 12.84
CA GLN A 156 5.60 -19.98 11.48
C GLN A 156 5.33 -18.51 11.14
N GLY A 157 4.70 -17.75 12.03
CA GLY A 157 4.44 -16.33 11.88
C GLY A 157 3.62 -15.75 13.02
N HIS A 158 3.55 -14.43 13.10
CA HIS A 158 2.74 -13.74 14.09
C HIS A 158 1.29 -13.67 13.59
N ASP A 159 0.39 -14.42 14.23
CA ASP A 159 -1.04 -14.43 13.93
C ASP A 159 -1.81 -13.51 14.86
N THR A 160 -2.44 -12.48 14.30
CA THR A 160 -3.13 -11.42 15.04
C THR A 160 -4.51 -11.12 14.45
N SER A 161 -5.31 -10.34 15.18
CA SER A 161 -6.61 -9.84 14.72
C SER A 161 -7.58 -10.90 14.17
N PRO A 162 -7.90 -11.95 14.94
CA PRO A 162 -8.82 -13.00 14.50
C PRO A 162 -10.29 -12.53 14.50
N TYR A 163 -11.07 -13.00 13.53
CA TYR A 163 -12.52 -12.77 13.44
C TYR A 163 -13.23 -14.01 12.88
N TYR A 164 -14.46 -14.28 13.33
CA TYR A 164 -15.24 -15.43 12.86
C TYR A 164 -15.93 -15.16 11.51
N LEU A 165 -15.76 -16.07 10.56
CA LEU A 165 -16.53 -16.12 9.32
C LEU A 165 -17.91 -16.76 9.55
N PRO A 166 -18.90 -16.52 8.66
CA PRO A 166 -20.27 -17.02 8.83
C PRO A 166 -20.39 -18.56 8.84
N ASP A 167 -19.43 -19.24 8.22
CA ASP A 167 -19.34 -20.70 8.13
C ASP A 167 -18.54 -21.33 9.28
N GLY A 168 -18.09 -20.53 10.26
CA GLY A 168 -17.33 -20.98 11.42
C GLY A 168 -15.81 -20.99 11.21
N ARG A 169 -15.32 -20.74 10.00
CA ARG A 169 -13.89 -20.49 9.76
C ARG A 169 -13.44 -19.20 10.47
N VAL A 170 -12.14 -18.99 10.58
CA VAL A 170 -11.55 -17.78 11.18
C VAL A 170 -10.73 -17.06 10.13
N VAL A 171 -10.95 -15.75 9.98
CA VAL A 171 -10.04 -14.84 9.25
C VAL A 171 -9.11 -14.14 10.25
N PHE A 172 -7.86 -13.91 9.88
CA PHE A 172 -6.86 -13.27 10.73
C PHE A 172 -5.76 -12.61 9.90
N SER A 173 -4.93 -11.78 10.54
CA SER A 173 -3.75 -11.15 9.93
C SER A 173 -2.51 -11.94 10.32
N SER A 174 -1.57 -12.15 9.39
CA SER A 174 -0.39 -12.96 9.68
C SER A 174 0.82 -12.65 8.82
N THR A 175 2.01 -12.79 9.42
CA THR A 175 3.30 -12.69 8.72
C THR A 175 3.74 -13.99 8.03
N ARG A 176 2.96 -15.09 8.12
CA ARG A 176 3.32 -16.42 7.55
C ARG A 176 3.72 -16.38 6.08
N GLN A 177 2.97 -15.64 5.26
CA GLN A 177 3.15 -15.47 3.82
C GLN A 177 3.35 -16.81 3.06
N SER A 178 2.56 -17.83 3.41
CA SER A 178 2.77 -19.20 2.94
C SER A 178 2.66 -19.34 1.41
N THR A 179 1.76 -18.59 0.80
CA THR A 179 1.56 -18.64 -0.66
C THR A 179 2.66 -17.88 -1.39
N ASN A 180 3.15 -16.76 -0.82
CA ASN A 180 4.31 -16.07 -1.38
C ASN A 180 5.57 -16.97 -1.40
N LYS A 181 5.81 -17.72 -0.31
CA LYS A 181 6.90 -18.71 -0.23
C LYS A 181 6.76 -19.81 -1.29
N ALA A 182 5.54 -20.30 -1.54
CA ALA A 182 5.30 -21.27 -2.61
C ALA A 182 5.59 -20.67 -3.99
N THR A 183 5.10 -19.47 -4.27
CA THR A 183 5.35 -18.75 -5.51
C THR A 183 6.84 -18.48 -5.76
N LEU A 184 7.60 -18.13 -4.72
CA LEU A 184 9.07 -17.97 -4.84
C LEU A 184 9.74 -19.26 -5.29
N LEU A 185 9.33 -20.41 -4.73
CA LEU A 185 9.87 -21.71 -5.12
C LEU A 185 9.53 -22.06 -6.57
N ASP A 186 8.30 -21.81 -7.00
CA ASP A 186 7.87 -22.02 -8.40
C ASP A 186 8.65 -21.12 -9.39
N GLU A 187 9.08 -19.93 -8.93
CA GLU A 187 9.94 -19.00 -9.66
C GLU A 187 11.43 -19.37 -9.60
N GLY A 188 11.81 -20.47 -8.95
CA GLY A 188 13.20 -20.90 -8.80
C GLY A 188 14.01 -20.09 -7.77
N LYS A 189 13.33 -19.38 -6.85
CA LYS A 189 13.93 -18.57 -5.78
C LYS A 189 13.82 -19.27 -4.42
N PRO A 190 14.72 -18.97 -3.45
CA PRO A 190 14.59 -19.45 -2.07
C PRO A 190 13.29 -19.00 -1.42
N GLN A 191 12.82 -19.75 -0.41
CA GLN A 191 11.62 -19.39 0.36
C GLN A 191 11.98 -18.52 1.56
N TYR A 192 11.33 -17.37 1.71
CA TYR A 192 11.52 -16.45 2.84
C TYR A 192 10.24 -15.63 3.07
N GLN A 193 10.14 -14.98 4.24
CA GLN A 193 9.09 -13.99 4.51
C GLN A 193 9.53 -12.63 3.98
N ALA A 194 8.71 -11.99 3.17
CA ALA A 194 9.02 -10.67 2.63
C ALA A 194 8.92 -9.60 3.72
N LEU A 195 9.88 -8.68 3.70
CA LEU A 195 9.75 -7.40 4.39
C LEU A 195 8.63 -6.55 3.76
N ASP A 196 8.10 -5.61 4.53
CA ASP A 196 7.15 -4.60 4.05
C ASP A 196 7.84 -3.58 3.12
N ASP A 197 7.04 -2.74 2.46
CA ASP A 197 7.53 -1.76 1.49
C ASP A 197 8.48 -0.70 2.11
N GLN A 198 8.50 -0.55 3.43
CA GLN A 198 9.48 0.26 4.16
C GLN A 198 10.74 -0.50 4.56
N LEU A 199 10.78 -1.81 4.36
CA LEU A 199 11.87 -2.71 4.71
C LEU A 199 12.19 -2.72 6.22
N LYS A 200 11.15 -2.62 7.06
CA LYS A 200 11.31 -2.52 8.52
C LYS A 200 10.83 -3.74 9.29
N GLN A 201 9.88 -4.48 8.75
CA GLN A 201 9.30 -5.66 9.38
C GLN A 201 8.76 -6.62 8.33
N LYS A 202 8.44 -7.85 8.71
CA LYS A 202 7.73 -8.77 7.83
C LYS A 202 6.30 -8.27 7.55
N SER A 203 5.87 -8.31 6.30
CA SER A 203 4.50 -7.96 5.91
C SER A 203 3.48 -8.87 6.59
N SER A 204 2.45 -8.29 7.22
CA SER A 204 1.30 -9.01 7.79
C SER A 204 0.08 -8.86 6.89
N VAL A 205 -0.48 -9.98 6.43
CA VAL A 205 -1.58 -10.02 5.44
C VAL A 205 -2.66 -11.01 5.84
N LEU A 206 -3.83 -10.96 5.18
CA LEU A 206 -4.99 -11.74 5.59
C LEU A 206 -4.86 -13.22 5.23
N HIS A 207 -5.23 -14.06 6.19
CA HIS A 207 -5.31 -15.50 6.08
C HIS A 207 -6.65 -15.98 6.65
N ILE A 208 -7.05 -17.19 6.26
CA ILE A 208 -8.21 -17.89 6.80
C ILE A 208 -7.81 -19.29 7.24
N MET A 209 -8.51 -19.84 8.23
CA MET A 209 -8.34 -21.23 8.68
C MET A 209 -9.68 -21.84 9.07
N ASP A 210 -9.73 -23.16 9.15
CA ASP A 210 -10.87 -23.87 9.71
C ASP A 210 -11.00 -23.61 11.22
N ALA A 211 -12.18 -23.88 11.77
CA ALA A 211 -12.48 -23.64 13.19
C ALA A 211 -11.54 -24.37 14.16
N ASP A 212 -10.88 -25.45 13.70
CA ASP A 212 -9.93 -26.25 14.46
C ASP A 212 -8.46 -25.82 14.26
N GLY A 213 -8.22 -24.71 13.56
CA GLY A 213 -6.89 -24.18 13.26
C GLY A 213 -6.17 -24.86 12.09
N SER A 214 -6.83 -25.77 11.36
CA SER A 214 -6.27 -26.41 10.17
C SER A 214 -6.55 -25.63 8.87
N ASN A 215 -6.00 -26.08 7.75
CA ASN A 215 -6.26 -25.54 6.40
C ASN A 215 -6.05 -24.02 6.29
N ILE A 216 -4.91 -23.54 6.78
CA ILE A 216 -4.54 -22.12 6.70
C ILE A 216 -4.27 -21.74 5.23
N ASN A 217 -5.01 -20.75 4.73
CA ASN A 217 -4.87 -20.21 3.38
C ASN A 217 -4.69 -18.69 3.42
N GLN A 218 -3.73 -18.17 2.65
CA GLN A 218 -3.55 -16.72 2.46
C GLN A 218 -4.59 -16.20 1.47
N ILE A 219 -5.20 -15.05 1.74
CA ILE A 219 -6.24 -14.44 0.88
C ILE A 219 -5.93 -13.01 0.44
N SER A 220 -4.91 -12.35 1.03
CA SER A 220 -4.42 -11.06 0.55
C SER A 220 -2.90 -11.03 0.37
N PHE A 221 -2.43 -10.20 -0.57
CA PHE A 221 -1.07 -10.27 -1.12
C PHE A 221 -0.35 -8.92 -1.17
N ASN A 222 -0.79 -7.94 -0.36
CA ASN A 222 -0.16 -6.63 -0.24
C ASN A 222 1.35 -6.74 0.08
N GLN A 223 2.15 -5.75 -0.35
CA GLN A 223 3.55 -5.59 0.09
C GLN A 223 3.68 -4.66 1.31
N GLY A 224 2.60 -4.02 1.72
CA GLY A 224 2.47 -3.38 3.03
C GLY A 224 1.83 -4.33 4.04
N ASN A 225 0.82 -3.84 4.76
CA ASN A 225 0.12 -4.63 5.77
C ASN A 225 -1.40 -4.57 5.58
N ASP A 226 -2.07 -5.70 5.78
CA ASP A 226 -3.54 -5.82 5.83
C ASP A 226 -3.93 -6.38 7.21
N PHE A 227 -4.64 -5.59 8.03
CA PHE A 227 -4.89 -5.90 9.43
C PHE A 227 -6.24 -5.39 9.95
N ASN A 228 -6.61 -5.77 11.19
CA ASN A 228 -7.92 -5.50 11.79
C ASN A 228 -9.12 -5.93 10.92
N PRO A 229 -9.19 -7.20 10.46
CA PRO A 229 -10.35 -7.67 9.71
C PRO A 229 -11.58 -7.79 10.62
N ILE A 230 -12.73 -7.39 10.08
CA ILE A 230 -14.06 -7.69 10.59
C ILE A 230 -14.91 -8.27 9.47
N VAL A 231 -15.94 -9.04 9.81
CA VAL A 231 -16.92 -9.51 8.83
C VAL A 231 -18.17 -8.64 8.92
N LEU A 232 -18.47 -7.92 7.84
CA LEU A 232 -19.69 -7.12 7.73
C LEU A 232 -20.91 -8.02 7.60
N SER A 233 -22.09 -7.50 7.91
CA SER A 233 -23.39 -8.15 7.73
C SER A 233 -23.62 -8.67 6.30
N THR A 234 -22.99 -8.06 5.30
CA THR A 234 -22.98 -8.49 3.90
C THR A 234 -22.17 -9.77 3.65
N GLY A 235 -21.37 -10.21 4.62
CA GLY A 235 -20.41 -11.30 4.55
C GLY A 235 -19.02 -10.92 4.02
N LYS A 236 -18.85 -9.68 3.53
CA LYS A 236 -17.55 -9.15 3.12
C LYS A 236 -16.66 -8.97 4.34
N ILE A 237 -15.37 -9.25 4.18
CA ILE A 237 -14.36 -8.93 5.18
C ILE A 237 -13.94 -7.48 4.95
N LEU A 238 -14.20 -6.58 5.90
CA LEU A 238 -13.70 -5.20 5.91
C LEU A 238 -12.45 -5.15 6.78
N PHE A 239 -11.40 -4.47 6.33
CA PHE A 239 -10.13 -4.42 7.05
C PHE A 239 -9.39 -3.11 6.77
N THR A 240 -8.34 -2.86 7.55
CA THR A 240 -7.41 -1.76 7.33
C THR A 240 -6.26 -2.22 6.45
N ARG A 241 -6.05 -1.54 5.32
CA ARG A 241 -4.86 -1.75 4.48
C ARG A 241 -3.93 -0.56 4.61
N TRP A 242 -2.68 -0.83 4.95
CA TRP A 242 -1.59 0.13 4.90
C TRP A 242 -0.89 0.06 3.54
N GLU A 243 -1.22 1.01 2.67
CA GLU A 243 -0.46 1.27 1.45
C GLU A 243 0.70 2.18 1.82
N GLN A 244 1.92 1.65 1.79
CA GLN A 244 3.12 2.37 2.22
C GLN A 244 3.82 3.13 1.08
N ARG A 245 3.38 2.92 -0.17
CA ARG A 245 3.99 3.46 -1.39
C ARG A 245 3.25 4.65 -2.00
N GLY A 246 4.02 5.42 -2.77
CA GLY A 246 3.52 6.54 -3.56
C GLY A 246 3.20 7.77 -2.72
N ILE A 247 2.65 8.78 -3.39
CA ILE A 247 2.34 10.09 -2.79
C ILE A 247 1.16 10.09 -1.82
N ASN A 248 0.36 9.01 -1.81
CA ASN A 248 -0.85 8.88 -1.00
C ASN A 248 -0.74 7.68 -0.02
N SER A 249 0.44 7.51 0.57
CA SER A 249 0.70 6.49 1.61
C SER A 249 -0.25 6.69 2.80
N GLY A 250 -0.88 5.62 3.27
CA GLY A 250 -1.89 5.70 4.33
C GLY A 250 -2.61 4.37 4.62
N MET A 251 -3.32 4.36 5.74
CA MET A 251 -4.13 3.26 6.24
C MET A 251 -5.61 3.54 5.96
N SER A 252 -6.10 2.97 4.86
CA SER A 252 -7.47 3.13 4.36
C SER A 252 -8.27 1.84 4.58
N LEU A 253 -9.60 1.94 4.49
CA LEU A 253 -10.48 0.79 4.63
C LEU A 253 -10.66 0.09 3.29
N TYR A 254 -10.45 -1.22 3.28
CA TYR A 254 -10.63 -2.10 2.13
C TYR A 254 -11.57 -3.25 2.48
N GLN A 255 -12.17 -3.87 1.47
CA GLN A 255 -12.94 -5.09 1.65
C GLN A 255 -12.54 -6.18 0.66
N ILE A 256 -12.81 -7.44 1.03
CA ILE A 256 -12.53 -8.64 0.23
C ILE A 256 -13.52 -9.75 0.57
N ASP A 257 -13.68 -10.73 -0.32
CA ASP A 257 -14.41 -11.97 -0.02
C ASP A 257 -13.58 -12.97 0.79
N SER A 258 -14.28 -13.89 1.48
CA SER A 258 -13.65 -14.97 2.27
C SER A 258 -12.80 -15.96 1.45
N ASP A 259 -12.80 -15.85 0.13
CA ASP A 259 -11.98 -16.64 -0.80
C ASP A 259 -10.93 -15.79 -1.55
N GLY A 260 -10.71 -14.54 -1.12
CA GLY A 260 -9.71 -13.64 -1.68
C GLY A 260 -10.15 -12.84 -2.91
N LYS A 261 -11.37 -13.07 -3.42
CA LYS A 261 -11.89 -12.32 -4.57
C LYS A 261 -12.37 -10.92 -4.20
N HIS A 262 -12.52 -10.07 -5.22
CA HIS A 262 -13.21 -8.78 -5.12
C HIS A 262 -12.60 -7.86 -4.04
N LEU A 263 -11.27 -7.74 -4.03
CA LEU A 263 -10.56 -6.75 -3.24
C LEU A 263 -10.95 -5.32 -3.70
N GLU A 264 -11.38 -4.45 -2.80
CA GLU A 264 -11.86 -3.10 -3.14
C GLU A 264 -11.45 -2.07 -2.08
N LEU A 265 -11.05 -0.87 -2.52
CA LEU A 265 -10.97 0.30 -1.65
C LEU A 265 -12.39 0.72 -1.26
N VAL A 266 -12.68 0.78 0.03
CA VAL A 266 -14.00 1.16 0.56
C VAL A 266 -14.03 2.63 0.97
N TYR A 267 -13.01 3.08 1.71
CA TYR A 267 -13.00 4.44 2.25
C TYR A 267 -11.60 4.94 2.61
N GLY A 268 -11.32 6.23 2.34
CA GLY A 268 -10.31 6.99 3.08
C GLY A 268 -9.12 7.52 2.28
N ARG A 269 -8.98 7.13 1.01
CA ARG A 269 -7.80 7.44 0.17
C ARG A 269 -7.50 8.94 0.06
N HIS A 270 -8.52 9.79 0.12
CA HIS A 270 -8.44 11.25 0.09
C HIS A 270 -9.04 11.89 1.36
N SER A 271 -9.05 11.17 2.48
CA SER A 271 -9.65 11.61 3.75
C SER A 271 -8.67 11.65 4.92
N HIS A 272 -7.38 11.48 4.64
CA HIS A 272 -6.29 11.45 5.62
C HIS A 272 -5.92 12.85 6.17
N ASP A 273 -6.18 13.92 5.40
CA ASP A 273 -5.92 15.30 5.83
C ASP A 273 -7.10 15.81 6.67
N GLN A 274 -6.94 15.92 7.99
CA GLN A 274 -7.97 16.42 8.90
C GLN A 274 -7.40 17.43 9.90
N ASN A 275 -7.94 18.66 9.91
CA ASN A 275 -7.51 19.74 10.82
C ASN A 275 -5.99 19.96 10.84
N ASP A 276 -5.38 20.05 9.65
CA ASP A 276 -3.92 20.18 9.47
C ASP A 276 -3.07 19.04 10.06
N GLN A 277 -3.69 17.88 10.33
CA GLN A 277 -3.03 16.66 10.77
C GLN A 277 -3.28 15.51 9.78
N GLN A 278 -2.26 14.68 9.57
CA GLN A 278 -2.37 13.43 8.84
C GLN A 278 -2.90 12.33 9.76
N VAL A 279 -4.09 11.81 9.48
CA VAL A 279 -4.75 10.77 10.28
C VAL A 279 -4.95 9.48 9.51
N GLN A 280 -5.15 8.38 10.21
CA GLN A 280 -5.24 7.01 9.70
C GLN A 280 -6.53 6.36 10.20
N PHE A 281 -7.11 5.46 9.41
CA PHE A 281 -8.36 4.76 9.74
C PHE A 281 -8.07 3.33 10.17
N ILE A 282 -8.31 2.99 11.43
CA ILE A 282 -7.99 1.69 12.00
C ILE A 282 -9.13 1.13 12.86
N GLN A 283 -9.03 -0.16 13.23
CA GLN A 283 -9.97 -0.86 14.12
C GLN A 283 -11.46 -0.68 13.71
N PRO A 284 -11.81 -0.94 12.44
CA PRO A 284 -13.20 -0.80 11.99
C PRO A 284 -14.11 -1.76 12.76
N ARG A 285 -15.35 -1.33 13.06
CA ARG A 285 -16.43 -2.15 13.62
C ARG A 285 -17.76 -1.76 12.97
N GLU A 286 -18.54 -2.71 12.49
CA GLU A 286 -19.87 -2.41 11.95
C GLU A 286 -20.82 -1.97 13.09
N MET A 287 -21.68 -1.01 12.81
CA MET A 287 -22.79 -0.60 13.68
C MET A 287 -24.08 -1.34 13.28
N PRO A 288 -25.04 -1.55 14.19
CA PRO A 288 -26.33 -2.15 13.85
C PRO A 288 -27.14 -1.40 12.77
N ASP A 289 -26.80 -0.14 12.47
CA ASP A 289 -27.43 0.67 11.42
C ASP A 289 -26.68 0.64 10.07
N GLY A 290 -25.62 -0.18 9.95
CA GLY A 290 -24.84 -0.36 8.72
C GLY A 290 -23.74 0.67 8.50
N ARG A 291 -23.57 1.68 9.38
CA ARG A 291 -22.37 2.52 9.39
C ARG A 291 -21.19 1.77 10.01
N VAL A 292 -19.99 2.28 9.83
CA VAL A 292 -18.77 1.71 10.43
C VAL A 292 -18.21 2.66 11.47
N LEU A 293 -18.05 2.18 12.70
CA LEU A 293 -17.26 2.81 13.76
C LEU A 293 -15.78 2.60 13.47
N VAL A 294 -15.00 3.67 13.45
CA VAL A 294 -13.58 3.63 13.06
C VAL A 294 -12.76 4.48 14.02
N GLY A 295 -11.61 3.95 14.44
CA GLY A 295 -10.58 4.69 15.16
C GLY A 295 -9.77 5.55 14.21
N VAL A 296 -9.56 6.81 14.57
CA VAL A 296 -8.82 7.83 13.81
C VAL A 296 -7.64 8.28 14.66
N LYS A 297 -6.41 8.10 14.14
CA LYS A 297 -5.15 8.40 14.84
C LYS A 297 -4.06 8.87 13.87
N PRO A 298 -3.09 9.69 14.29
CA PRO A 298 -1.89 9.93 13.48
C PRO A 298 -1.01 8.66 13.40
N ILE A 299 -0.16 8.55 12.38
CA ILE A 299 0.85 7.46 12.29
C ILE A 299 1.81 7.54 13.48
N VAL A 300 2.30 8.75 13.77
CA VAL A 300 3.15 9.02 14.92
C VAL A 300 2.26 9.44 16.07
N GLN A 301 2.10 8.55 17.05
CA GLN A 301 1.26 8.77 18.21
C GLN A 301 2.08 9.38 19.35
N THR A 302 1.56 10.43 19.99
CA THR A 302 2.13 11.03 21.21
C THR A 302 1.25 10.77 22.44
N THR A 303 0.09 10.14 22.24
CA THR A 303 -0.87 9.81 23.29
C THR A 303 -1.60 8.52 22.94
N LEU A 304 -2.10 7.81 23.95
CA LEU A 304 -2.95 6.60 23.79
C LEU A 304 -4.37 6.96 23.33
N SER A 305 -4.63 8.24 23.12
CA SER A 305 -5.91 8.77 22.67
C SER A 305 -6.23 8.36 21.23
N THR A 306 -7.51 8.10 20.97
CA THR A 306 -8.07 7.71 19.69
C THR A 306 -9.38 8.47 19.51
N ASN A 307 -9.51 9.16 18.38
CA ASN A 307 -10.79 9.73 18.00
C ASN A 307 -11.65 8.64 17.33
N PHE A 308 -12.95 8.59 17.65
CA PHE A 308 -13.86 7.59 17.08
C PHE A 308 -14.95 8.27 16.25
N VAL A 309 -15.06 7.85 14.99
CA VAL A 309 -16.04 8.37 14.02
C VAL A 309 -16.94 7.26 13.50
N LEU A 310 -18.17 7.62 13.13
CA LEU A 310 -19.08 6.80 12.35
C LEU A 310 -19.01 7.21 10.88
N ILE A 311 -18.73 6.25 9.99
CA ILE A 311 -18.56 6.46 8.55
C ILE A 311 -19.69 5.80 7.77
N ASN A 312 -20.34 6.55 6.87
CA ASN A 312 -21.31 6.00 5.93
C ASN A 312 -20.62 5.48 4.65
N ILE A 313 -20.03 4.28 4.73
CA ILE A 313 -19.30 3.64 3.62
C ILE A 313 -20.20 3.15 2.47
N GLN A 314 -21.53 3.21 2.64
CA GLN A 314 -22.47 2.84 1.58
C GLN A 314 -22.67 3.99 0.59
N ALA A 315 -22.68 5.22 1.10
CA ALA A 315 -22.91 6.41 0.29
C ALA A 315 -21.63 7.13 -0.16
N TYR A 316 -20.48 6.88 0.49
CA TYR A 316 -19.25 7.64 0.30
C TYR A 316 -18.02 6.73 0.17
N ILE A 317 -17.05 7.20 -0.63
CA ILE A 317 -15.68 6.63 -0.74
C ILE A 317 -14.64 7.52 -0.04
N ASP A 318 -14.94 8.80 0.13
CA ASP A 318 -14.15 9.73 0.93
C ASP A 318 -15.07 10.70 1.67
N ASN A 319 -14.52 11.44 2.64
CA ASN A 319 -15.32 12.28 3.54
C ASN A 319 -16.26 13.25 2.81
N LEU A 320 -15.83 13.75 1.64
CA LEU A 320 -16.59 14.70 0.82
C LEU A 320 -16.95 14.14 -0.56
N GLN A 321 -16.69 12.85 -0.82
CA GLN A 321 -16.94 12.21 -2.10
C GLN A 321 -17.95 11.07 -1.97
N ALA A 322 -19.13 11.29 -2.56
CA ALA A 322 -20.12 10.24 -2.70
C ALA A 322 -19.75 9.23 -3.80
N VAL A 323 -20.25 8.01 -3.66
CA VAL A 323 -20.24 7.01 -4.75
C VAL A 323 -21.21 7.42 -5.87
N ASP A 324 -21.07 6.85 -7.06
CA ASP A 324 -21.80 7.31 -8.26
C ASP A 324 -23.32 7.29 -8.09
N GLN A 325 -23.85 6.21 -7.49
CA GLN A 325 -25.28 6.06 -7.16
C GLN A 325 -25.83 7.16 -6.25
N ASN A 326 -24.95 7.86 -5.52
CA ASN A 326 -25.27 8.93 -4.57
C ASN A 326 -24.58 10.25 -4.94
N SER A 327 -24.21 10.45 -6.21
CA SER A 327 -23.44 11.61 -6.71
C SER A 327 -24.00 13.00 -6.36
N GLY A 328 -25.26 13.10 -5.92
CA GLY A 328 -25.86 14.33 -5.40
C GLY A 328 -25.50 14.69 -3.95
N LEU A 329 -24.80 13.82 -3.22
CA LEU A 329 -24.39 14.07 -1.83
C LEU A 329 -22.99 14.69 -1.74
N THR A 330 -22.80 15.64 -0.82
CA THR A 330 -21.54 16.39 -0.66
C THR A 330 -20.78 16.09 0.64
N GLY A 331 -21.32 15.25 1.52
CA GLY A 331 -20.72 14.95 2.84
C GLY A 331 -21.16 15.90 3.97
N PRO A 332 -20.56 15.77 5.17
CA PRO A 332 -19.49 14.82 5.48
C PRO A 332 -19.99 13.37 5.57
N ALA A 333 -19.15 12.42 5.19
CA ALA A 333 -19.37 10.99 5.40
C ALA A 333 -19.17 10.59 6.87
N GLN A 334 -18.34 11.36 7.59
CA GLN A 334 -17.96 11.13 8.98
C GLN A 334 -18.83 11.92 9.96
N SER A 335 -19.06 11.32 11.13
CA SER A 335 -19.69 11.97 12.28
C SER A 335 -19.07 11.44 13.58
N ASN A 336 -19.12 12.20 14.68
CA ASN A 336 -18.60 11.71 15.96
C ASN A 336 -19.37 10.46 16.41
N ALA A 337 -18.65 9.41 16.80
CA ALA A 337 -19.25 8.20 17.35
C ALA A 337 -19.59 8.36 18.85
N LEU A 338 -18.76 9.10 19.57
CA LEU A 338 -18.91 9.37 20.99
C LEU A 338 -19.46 10.79 21.19
N PHE A 339 -19.69 11.17 22.45
CA PHE A 339 -20.26 12.47 22.80
C PHE A 339 -19.34 13.66 22.45
N ALA A 340 -18.06 13.41 22.15
CA ALA A 340 -17.10 14.41 21.69
C ALA A 340 -15.99 13.75 20.87
N SER A 341 -15.19 14.56 20.16
CA SER A 341 -13.95 14.11 19.53
C SER A 341 -12.82 14.08 20.57
N SER A 342 -11.96 13.06 20.48
CA SER A 342 -10.76 13.00 21.32
C SER A 342 -9.63 13.87 20.75
N PRO A 343 -8.84 14.57 21.60
CA PRO A 343 -7.59 15.16 21.13
C PRO A 343 -6.65 14.04 20.66
N LEU A 344 -5.94 14.27 19.55
CA LEU A 344 -4.98 13.31 18.98
C LEU A 344 -3.53 13.63 19.35
N ASP A 345 -3.36 14.58 20.25
CA ASP A 345 -2.09 15.04 20.81
C ASP A 345 -2.16 15.03 22.34
N GLU A 346 -1.11 15.53 22.99
CA GLU A 346 -1.04 15.59 24.46
C GLU A 346 -1.85 16.75 25.06
N ASN A 347 -2.59 17.54 24.24
CA ASN A 347 -3.32 18.68 24.75
C ASN A 347 -4.47 18.26 25.67
N LEU A 348 -4.59 18.97 26.79
CA LEU A 348 -5.71 18.82 27.70
C LEU A 348 -7.01 19.29 27.05
N SER A 349 -8.09 18.55 27.31
CA SER A 349 -9.40 18.85 26.76
C SER A 349 -10.49 18.46 27.74
N LEU A 350 -11.53 19.29 27.89
CA LEU A 350 -12.61 19.07 28.88
C LEU A 350 -13.28 17.70 28.76
N GLN A 351 -13.45 17.20 27.53
CA GLN A 351 -14.03 15.89 27.30
C GLN A 351 -13.12 14.72 27.70
N GLY A 352 -11.84 14.96 28.02
CA GLY A 352 -10.86 13.91 28.29
C GLY A 352 -10.41 13.18 27.02
N GLN A 353 -9.97 11.93 27.18
CA GLN A 353 -9.42 11.11 26.12
C GLN A 353 -10.11 9.74 26.03
N PHE A 354 -10.21 9.18 24.82
CA PHE A 354 -10.76 7.86 24.54
C PHE A 354 -9.68 6.96 23.96
N ASN A 355 -9.74 5.65 24.20
CA ASN A 355 -8.75 4.73 23.63
C ASN A 355 -9.36 3.47 22.97
N MET A 356 -10.62 3.17 23.24
CA MET A 356 -11.37 2.07 22.61
C MET A 356 -12.84 2.45 22.46
N ALA A 357 -13.51 1.86 21.47
CA ALA A 357 -14.95 1.91 21.32
C ALA A 357 -15.49 0.65 20.62
N THR A 358 -16.57 0.08 21.16
CA THR A 358 -17.22 -1.14 20.65
C THR A 358 -18.75 -0.99 20.71
N PRO A 359 -19.49 -1.21 19.61
CA PRO A 359 -20.94 -1.06 19.61
C PRO A 359 -21.65 -2.26 20.25
N LEU A 360 -22.87 -2.01 20.74
CA LEU A 360 -23.82 -3.06 21.15
C LEU A 360 -24.87 -3.33 20.06
N TYR A 361 -25.23 -4.61 19.91
CA TYR A 361 -26.18 -5.19 18.95
C TYR A 361 -27.53 -5.59 19.58
N ASP A 362 -27.73 -5.31 20.87
CA ASP A 362 -28.99 -5.46 21.62
C ASP A 362 -30.13 -4.51 21.20
N GLY A 363 -29.96 -3.75 20.12
CA GLY A 363 -30.93 -2.77 19.61
C GLY A 363 -30.89 -1.41 20.31
N SER A 364 -30.08 -1.24 21.37
CA SER A 364 -29.97 0.01 22.12
C SER A 364 -29.14 1.09 21.42
N LYS A 365 -28.29 0.70 20.46
CA LYS A 365 -27.29 1.56 19.79
C LYS A 365 -26.24 2.15 20.75
N ARG A 366 -26.11 1.60 21.96
CA ARG A 366 -25.10 2.00 22.93
C ARG A 366 -23.71 1.57 22.49
N ILE A 367 -22.70 2.25 23.00
CA ILE A 367 -21.29 2.01 22.71
C ILE A 367 -20.55 1.81 24.03
N LEU A 368 -19.80 0.73 24.14
CA LEU A 368 -18.78 0.55 25.17
C LEU A 368 -17.57 1.38 24.78
N MET A 369 -17.02 2.17 25.69
CA MET A 369 -15.86 3.03 25.44
C MET A 369 -14.88 3.01 26.60
N GLY A 370 -13.60 3.13 26.28
CA GLY A 370 -12.58 3.46 27.27
C GLY A 370 -12.47 4.96 27.38
N TRP A 371 -12.65 5.50 28.59
CA TRP A 371 -12.66 6.95 28.80
C TRP A 371 -11.79 7.33 30.01
N SER A 372 -10.80 8.18 29.76
CA SER A 372 -10.00 8.88 30.76
C SER A 372 -10.52 10.31 30.86
N GLN A 373 -11.22 10.62 31.95
CA GLN A 373 -11.70 11.96 32.22
C GLN A 373 -10.52 12.94 32.33
N CYS A 374 -10.73 14.19 31.94
CA CYS A 374 -9.69 15.20 32.00
C CYS A 374 -9.34 15.52 33.45
N ARG A 375 -8.06 15.35 33.78
CA ARG A 375 -7.51 15.63 35.10
C ARG A 375 -6.15 16.32 34.97
N ILE A 376 -5.86 17.18 35.93
CA ILE A 376 -4.59 17.91 36.02
C ILE A 376 -3.90 17.58 37.33
N ILE A 377 -2.58 17.78 37.36
CA ILE A 377 -1.83 17.82 38.62
C ILE A 377 -2.25 19.10 39.35
N ASP A 378 -2.67 18.98 40.60
CA ASP A 378 -3.05 20.12 41.42
C ASP A 378 -1.83 21.06 41.59
N PRO A 379 -1.90 22.31 41.09
CA PRO A 379 -0.76 23.23 41.14
C PRO A 379 -0.47 23.74 42.56
N VAL A 380 -1.36 23.47 43.53
CA VAL A 380 -1.27 23.93 44.92
C VAL A 380 -0.92 22.80 45.87
N LEU A 381 -1.47 21.59 45.65
CA LEU A 381 -1.28 20.43 46.52
C LEU A 381 -0.54 19.31 45.78
N GLU A 382 0.77 19.18 46.06
CA GLU A 382 1.60 18.13 45.49
C GLU A 382 1.01 16.73 45.74
N GLY A 383 0.91 15.93 44.68
CA GLY A 383 0.34 14.58 44.72
C GLY A 383 -1.20 14.51 44.67
N ASN A 384 -1.89 15.64 44.53
CA ASN A 384 -3.34 15.68 44.30
C ASN A 384 -3.67 15.86 42.80
N TYR A 385 -4.82 15.34 42.37
CA TYR A 385 -5.32 15.50 41.01
C TYR A 385 -6.68 16.19 41.03
N LEU A 386 -6.87 17.19 40.17
CA LEU A 386 -8.14 17.91 40.04
C LEU A 386 -8.80 17.57 38.70
N PRO A 387 -10.14 17.46 38.64
CA PRO A 387 -10.84 17.41 37.36
C PRO A 387 -10.62 18.73 36.61
N CYS A 388 -10.49 18.65 35.29
CA CYS A 388 -10.38 19.85 34.47
C CYS A 388 -11.66 20.68 34.53
N THR A 389 -11.49 21.99 34.59
CA THR A 389 -12.54 22.98 34.40
C THR A 389 -12.08 23.99 33.36
N GLU A 390 -13.02 24.73 32.75
CA GLU A 390 -12.67 25.80 31.81
C GLU A 390 -11.69 26.81 32.44
N GLU A 391 -11.87 27.15 33.71
CA GLU A 391 -10.97 28.06 34.43
C GLU A 391 -9.56 27.49 34.57
N LEU A 392 -9.45 26.20 34.93
CA LEU A 392 -8.14 25.56 35.12
C LEU A 392 -7.39 25.42 33.80
N LEU A 393 -8.06 25.06 32.71
CA LEU A 393 -7.42 24.91 31.40
C LEU A 393 -6.90 26.23 30.80
N LEU A 394 -7.38 27.38 31.28
CA LEU A 394 -6.90 28.70 30.86
C LEU A 394 -5.66 29.17 31.64
N ARG A 395 -5.24 28.45 32.70
CA ARG A 395 -4.06 28.84 33.50
C ARG A 395 -2.78 28.36 32.83
N GLU A 396 -1.76 29.22 32.83
CA GLU A 396 -0.42 28.85 32.38
C GLU A 396 0.26 27.88 33.37
N GLY A 397 1.05 26.96 32.85
CA GLY A 397 1.85 26.03 33.65
C GLY A 397 1.06 24.87 34.28
N ILE A 398 -0.14 24.58 33.77
CA ILE A 398 -0.91 23.40 34.19
C ILE A 398 -0.38 22.16 33.48
N GLU A 399 -0.12 21.11 34.27
CA GLU A 399 0.35 19.81 33.78
C GLU A 399 -0.78 18.77 33.82
N SER A 400 -0.83 17.90 32.80
CA SER A 400 -1.79 16.80 32.77
C SER A 400 -1.49 15.78 33.87
N ALA A 401 -2.54 15.29 34.54
CA ALA A 401 -2.39 14.10 35.36
C ALA A 401 -2.16 12.86 34.48
N PRO A 402 -1.57 11.77 35.00
CA PRO A 402 -1.50 10.51 34.28
C PRO A 402 -2.88 10.05 33.79
N LEU A 403 -2.92 9.48 32.57
CA LEU A 403 -4.14 8.92 32.00
C LEU A 403 -4.69 7.82 32.90
N LEU A 404 -6.02 7.81 33.05
CA LEU A 404 -6.71 6.88 33.93
C LEU A 404 -8.03 6.47 33.29
N PHE A 405 -7.94 5.44 32.46
CA PHE A 405 -9.08 4.91 31.73
C PHE A 405 -9.94 4.01 32.62
N GLY A 406 -11.26 4.22 32.57
CA GLY A 406 -12.26 3.22 32.93
C GLY A 406 -13.00 2.71 31.70
N ILE A 407 -13.79 1.65 31.85
CA ILE A 407 -14.72 1.20 30.79
C ILE A 407 -16.11 1.76 31.10
N TRP A 408 -16.71 2.40 30.12
CA TRP A 408 -18.00 3.09 30.23
C TRP A 408 -18.96 2.60 29.16
N ILE A 409 -20.25 2.70 29.44
CA ILE A 409 -21.29 2.60 28.43
C ILE A 409 -21.81 4.01 28.11
N TYR A 410 -21.83 4.35 26.83
CA TYR A 410 -22.38 5.58 26.29
C TYR A 410 -23.69 5.28 25.55
N ASP A 411 -24.75 6.01 25.90
CA ASP A 411 -26.01 6.01 25.18
C ASP A 411 -26.11 7.28 24.31
N PRO A 412 -26.03 7.19 22.98
CA PRO A 412 -26.11 8.34 22.09
C PRO A 412 -27.50 8.96 22.00
N VAL A 413 -28.56 8.23 22.39
CA VAL A 413 -29.95 8.71 22.35
C VAL A 413 -30.22 9.60 23.56
N THR A 414 -29.85 9.15 24.76
CA THR A 414 -30.04 9.92 26.01
C THR A 414 -28.83 10.80 26.37
N GLN A 415 -27.72 10.64 25.67
CA GLN A 415 -26.43 11.30 25.93
C GLN A 415 -25.88 11.03 27.33
N THR A 416 -26.12 9.82 27.86
CA THR A 416 -25.67 9.44 29.21
C THR A 416 -24.44 8.54 29.17
N GLN A 417 -23.56 8.69 30.16
CA GLN A 417 -22.39 7.85 30.37
C GLN A 417 -22.52 7.15 31.72
N ARG A 418 -22.26 5.84 31.78
CA ARG A 418 -22.24 5.08 33.03
C ARG A 418 -20.99 4.21 33.12
N PRO A 419 -20.28 4.18 34.26
CA PRO A 419 -19.12 3.33 34.40
C PRO A 419 -19.55 1.86 34.51
N LEU A 420 -18.82 0.98 33.81
CA LEU A 420 -18.94 -0.47 33.91
C LEU A 420 -17.74 -1.07 34.67
N VAL A 421 -16.54 -0.59 34.35
CA VAL A 421 -15.32 -0.94 35.08
C VAL A 421 -14.67 0.36 35.53
N LEU A 422 -14.51 0.49 36.85
CA LEU A 422 -13.90 1.68 37.41
C LEU A 422 -12.42 1.76 37.03
N PRO A 423 -11.90 2.98 36.80
CA PRO A 423 -10.48 3.18 36.59
C PRO A 423 -9.65 2.72 37.79
N GLU A 424 -8.45 2.19 37.52
CA GLU A 424 -7.49 1.77 38.54
C GLU A 424 -6.08 2.29 38.18
N GLU A 425 -5.42 2.95 39.13
CA GLU A 425 -4.08 3.51 38.94
C GLU A 425 -3.06 2.42 38.58
N ASN A 426 -2.06 2.78 37.77
CA ASN A 426 -1.04 1.85 37.26
C ASN A 426 -1.60 0.70 36.40
N SER A 427 -2.84 0.83 35.92
CA SER A 427 -3.44 -0.09 34.97
C SER A 427 -4.10 0.66 33.82
N ILE A 428 -4.25 0.00 32.68
CA ILE A 428 -4.99 0.52 31.54
C ILE A 428 -5.85 -0.58 30.91
N TYR A 429 -7.06 -0.22 30.53
CA TYR A 429 -7.91 -1.07 29.71
C TYR A 429 -7.65 -0.73 28.26
N THR A 430 -7.37 -1.73 27.42
CA THR A 430 -7.01 -1.49 25.99
C THR A 430 -8.05 -1.99 25.01
N GLU A 431 -8.89 -2.96 25.41
CA GLU A 431 -9.96 -3.48 24.56
C GLU A 431 -11.17 -3.92 25.39
N VAL A 432 -12.35 -3.89 24.77
CA VAL A 432 -13.61 -4.40 25.35
C VAL A 432 -14.51 -4.95 24.25
N VAL A 433 -15.14 -6.09 24.52
CA VAL A 433 -16.14 -6.71 23.63
C VAL A 433 -17.35 -7.20 24.41
N SER A 434 -18.51 -7.12 23.75
CA SER A 434 -19.77 -7.65 24.25
C SER A 434 -19.95 -9.11 23.79
N LEU A 435 -20.43 -9.97 24.70
CA LEU A 435 -20.78 -11.37 24.41
C LEU A 435 -22.28 -11.52 24.09
N GLU A 436 -22.88 -10.49 23.52
CA GLU A 436 -24.25 -10.59 23.02
C GLU A 436 -24.36 -11.48 21.79
N GLN A 437 -25.56 -12.01 21.57
CA GLN A 437 -25.89 -12.67 20.32
C GLN A 437 -26.04 -11.62 19.21
N LYS A 438 -25.26 -11.78 18.15
CA LYS A 438 -25.25 -10.93 16.95
C LYS A 438 -25.89 -11.67 15.77
N PRO A 439 -26.49 -10.97 14.80
CA PRO A 439 -26.92 -11.59 13.55
C PRO A 439 -25.74 -12.28 12.84
N TYR A 440 -25.96 -13.47 12.29
CA TYR A 440 -24.97 -14.10 11.42
C TYR A 440 -24.86 -13.32 10.11
N PRO A 441 -23.65 -13.04 9.61
CA PRO A 441 -23.47 -12.39 8.33
C PRO A 441 -23.88 -13.30 7.18
N LEU A 442 -24.14 -12.69 6.02
CA LEU A 442 -24.41 -13.44 4.79
C LEU A 442 -23.14 -14.17 4.30
N SER A 443 -23.30 -15.15 3.40
CA SER A 443 -22.17 -15.72 2.67
C SER A 443 -21.93 -14.93 1.38
N THR A 444 -20.67 -14.59 1.09
CA THR A 444 -20.29 -13.92 -0.16
C THR A 444 -19.69 -14.87 -1.21
N GLN A 445 -19.72 -16.19 -0.99
CA GLN A 445 -19.10 -17.11 -1.94
C GLN A 445 -19.82 -17.08 -3.30
N VAL A 446 -19.12 -16.54 -4.30
CA VAL A 446 -19.56 -16.54 -5.70
C VAL A 446 -18.87 -17.68 -6.45
N PRO A 447 -19.56 -18.38 -7.37
CA PRO A 447 -18.95 -19.40 -8.22
C PRO A 447 -17.70 -18.87 -8.94
N SER A 448 -16.57 -19.58 -8.77
CA SER A 448 -15.36 -19.34 -9.56
C SER A 448 -15.52 -19.84 -10.99
N ASP A 449 -14.78 -19.22 -11.92
CA ASP A 449 -14.47 -19.89 -13.18
C ASP A 449 -13.58 -21.11 -12.89
N VAL A 450 -14.12 -22.31 -13.14
CA VAL A 450 -13.48 -23.57 -12.79
C VAL A 450 -12.17 -23.77 -13.56
N ALA A 451 -12.12 -23.36 -14.83
CA ALA A 451 -10.92 -23.55 -15.66
C ALA A 451 -9.77 -22.66 -15.18
N LEU A 452 -10.07 -21.40 -14.85
CA LEU A 452 -9.11 -20.46 -14.28
C LEU A 452 -8.65 -20.92 -12.89
N LYS A 453 -9.57 -21.35 -12.03
CA LYS A 453 -9.24 -21.86 -10.69
C LYS A 453 -8.32 -23.09 -10.74
N SER A 454 -8.61 -24.06 -11.61
CA SER A 454 -7.76 -25.25 -11.79
C SER A 454 -6.37 -24.93 -12.35
N ALA A 455 -6.21 -23.80 -13.03
CA ALA A 455 -4.92 -23.34 -13.56
C ALA A 455 -4.18 -22.36 -12.63
N ASN A 456 -4.72 -22.08 -11.43
CA ASN A 456 -4.25 -21.03 -10.53
C ASN A 456 -4.13 -19.65 -11.21
N GLN A 457 -5.14 -19.30 -12.01
CA GLN A 457 -5.19 -18.05 -12.77
C GLN A 457 -6.43 -17.23 -12.40
N GLY A 458 -6.33 -15.92 -12.63
CA GLY A 458 -7.46 -15.00 -12.72
C GLY A 458 -7.55 -14.39 -14.13
N LEU A 459 -8.64 -13.69 -14.42
CA LEU A 459 -8.81 -12.90 -15.64
C LEU A 459 -9.02 -11.44 -15.31
N VAL A 460 -8.25 -10.57 -15.95
CA VAL A 460 -8.41 -9.11 -15.88
C VAL A 460 -9.14 -8.65 -17.13
N HIS A 461 -10.07 -7.71 -16.96
CA HIS A 461 -10.71 -6.97 -18.03
C HIS A 461 -10.70 -5.48 -17.71
N ILE A 462 -10.09 -4.67 -18.57
CA ILE A 462 -10.17 -3.20 -18.50
C ILE A 462 -11.06 -2.75 -19.66
N ARG A 463 -12.14 -2.02 -19.36
CA ARG A 463 -13.09 -1.60 -20.41
C ARG A 463 -12.46 -0.61 -21.38
N SER A 464 -11.67 0.34 -20.90
CA SER A 464 -10.77 1.12 -21.75
C SER A 464 -9.62 1.73 -20.96
N VAL A 465 -8.41 1.69 -21.50
CA VAL A 465 -7.26 2.44 -20.96
C VAL A 465 -7.35 3.95 -21.21
N TYR A 466 -8.28 4.40 -22.08
CA TYR A 466 -8.54 5.82 -22.34
C TYR A 466 -9.59 6.41 -21.39
N ASP A 467 -10.23 5.57 -20.57
CA ASP A 467 -11.19 5.98 -19.55
C ASP A 467 -10.45 6.40 -18.28
N PHE A 468 -10.51 7.67 -17.89
CA PHE A 468 -9.97 8.16 -16.63
C PHE A 468 -11.09 8.63 -15.71
N SER A 469 -11.60 7.71 -14.90
CA SER A 469 -12.78 7.90 -14.03
C SER A 469 -13.98 8.50 -14.77
N GLY A 470 -14.36 7.90 -15.90
CA GLY A 470 -15.50 8.33 -16.72
C GLY A 470 -15.20 9.48 -17.69
N GLN A 471 -13.92 9.87 -17.84
CA GLN A 471 -13.49 10.90 -18.79
C GLN A 471 -12.72 10.27 -19.95
N ASP A 472 -13.00 10.75 -21.17
CA ASP A 472 -12.33 10.31 -22.39
C ASP A 472 -11.00 11.04 -22.58
N MET A 473 -9.91 10.28 -22.50
CA MET A 473 -8.53 10.74 -22.71
C MET A 473 -7.96 10.27 -24.05
N ALA A 474 -8.77 9.67 -24.92
CA ALA A 474 -8.34 9.35 -26.28
C ALA A 474 -8.19 10.62 -27.11
N GLU A 475 -7.24 10.62 -28.05
CA GLU A 475 -7.04 11.72 -28.99
C GLU A 475 -7.30 11.22 -30.42
N PRO A 476 -8.24 11.83 -31.18
CA PRO A 476 -9.07 12.98 -30.79
C PRO A 476 -10.26 12.62 -29.86
N ASP A 477 -10.74 11.38 -29.90
CA ASP A 477 -11.82 10.86 -29.05
C ASP A 477 -11.90 9.32 -29.17
N LEU A 478 -12.58 8.66 -28.22
CA LEU A 478 -12.70 7.21 -28.18
C LEU A 478 -13.42 6.64 -29.41
N VAL A 479 -14.43 7.35 -29.92
CA VAL A 479 -15.24 6.91 -31.07
C VAL A 479 -14.38 6.82 -32.33
N THR A 480 -13.44 7.75 -32.49
CA THR A 480 -12.52 7.80 -33.63
C THR A 480 -11.44 6.73 -33.49
N VAL A 481 -10.74 6.66 -32.35
CA VAL A 481 -9.62 5.71 -32.18
C VAL A 481 -10.08 4.24 -32.18
N SER A 482 -11.32 3.98 -31.72
CA SER A 482 -11.93 2.65 -31.68
C SER A 482 -12.34 2.15 -33.06
N ASN A 483 -12.48 3.01 -34.06
CA ASN A 483 -12.90 2.65 -35.40
C ASN A 483 -11.69 2.33 -36.29
N PRO A 484 -11.46 1.05 -36.66
CA PRO A 484 -10.30 0.66 -37.48
C PRO A 484 -10.26 1.32 -38.85
N MET A 485 -11.37 1.80 -39.41
CA MET A 485 -11.40 2.54 -40.69
C MET A 485 -10.99 4.01 -40.57
N LEU A 486 -11.06 4.59 -39.36
CA LEU A 486 -10.73 5.99 -39.10
C LEU A 486 -9.37 6.18 -38.44
N SER A 487 -8.86 5.15 -37.76
CA SER A 487 -7.56 5.20 -37.08
C SER A 487 -6.80 3.88 -37.27
N THR A 488 -5.59 4.00 -37.82
CA THR A 488 -4.61 2.91 -37.90
C THR A 488 -3.99 2.65 -36.54
N ARG A 489 -3.40 1.46 -36.36
CA ARG A 489 -2.66 1.09 -35.15
C ARG A 489 -1.61 2.13 -34.75
N ASN A 490 -0.88 2.73 -35.69
CA ASN A 490 0.22 3.67 -35.40
C ASN A 490 -0.26 5.08 -35.01
N GLU A 491 -1.54 5.41 -35.26
CA GLU A 491 -2.14 6.68 -34.85
C GLU A 491 -2.69 6.62 -33.42
N ARG A 492 -2.81 5.42 -32.84
CA ARG A 492 -3.26 5.23 -31.45
C ARG A 492 -2.11 5.44 -30.49
N GLN A 493 -2.40 6.00 -29.32
CA GLN A 493 -1.36 6.24 -28.30
C GLN A 493 -1.01 4.97 -27.53
N ALA A 494 -2.03 4.22 -27.11
CA ALA A 494 -1.87 3.00 -26.32
C ALA A 494 -1.81 1.75 -27.21
N HIS A 495 -0.75 0.96 -27.05
CA HIS A 495 -0.50 -0.25 -27.83
C HIS A 495 -0.49 -1.52 -26.98
N PHE A 496 0.18 -1.50 -25.84
CA PHE A 496 0.35 -2.69 -25.01
C PHE A 496 0.12 -2.35 -23.54
N LEU A 497 -0.29 -3.36 -22.78
CA LEU A 497 -0.32 -3.30 -21.32
C LEU A 497 0.80 -4.16 -20.77
N ARG A 498 1.61 -3.60 -19.88
CA ARG A 498 2.65 -4.32 -19.11
C ARG A 498 2.13 -4.63 -17.71
N ILE A 499 2.35 -5.86 -17.26
CA ILE A 499 2.01 -6.30 -15.89
C ILE A 499 3.28 -6.48 -15.08
N ILE A 500 3.36 -5.80 -13.94
CA ILE A 500 4.55 -5.76 -13.08
C ILE A 500 4.25 -6.46 -11.76
N LYS A 501 5.17 -7.30 -11.29
CA LYS A 501 5.14 -7.92 -9.96
C LYS A 501 6.25 -7.29 -9.09
N PRO A 502 5.95 -6.89 -7.84
CA PRO A 502 7.01 -6.56 -6.89
C PRO A 502 7.84 -7.81 -6.56
N VAL A 503 9.15 -7.64 -6.45
CA VAL A 503 10.02 -8.69 -5.93
C VAL A 503 10.10 -8.53 -4.43
N SER A 504 9.65 -9.56 -3.71
CA SER A 504 9.74 -9.64 -2.25
C SER A 504 11.19 -9.53 -1.80
N ILE A 505 11.45 -8.67 -0.82
CA ILE A 505 12.78 -8.46 -0.27
C ILE A 505 12.96 -9.33 0.99
N PRO A 506 14.00 -10.18 1.06
CA PRO A 506 14.31 -10.95 2.26
C PRO A 506 14.84 -10.06 3.38
N ASP A 507 14.78 -10.54 4.60
CA ASP A 507 15.54 -9.96 5.70
C ASP A 507 17.05 -10.24 5.52
N SER A 508 17.87 -9.37 6.11
CA SER A 508 19.32 -9.55 6.16
C SER A 508 19.76 -10.88 6.76
N ASP A 509 18.99 -11.44 7.70
CA ASP A 509 19.31 -12.73 8.31
C ASP A 509 19.11 -13.91 7.33
N GLU A 510 18.23 -13.74 6.34
CA GLU A 510 17.97 -14.76 5.31
C GLU A 510 18.90 -14.59 4.10
N TYR A 511 19.13 -13.35 3.65
CA TYR A 511 20.08 -13.04 2.59
C TYR A 511 20.60 -11.60 2.70
N PRO A 512 21.83 -11.38 3.21
CA PRO A 512 22.38 -10.05 3.36
C PRO A 512 22.93 -9.52 2.03
N PHE A 513 22.43 -8.38 1.57
CA PHE A 513 22.97 -7.66 0.39
C PHE A 513 23.02 -6.15 0.66
N THR A 514 23.93 -5.40 0.02
CA THR A 514 24.03 -3.95 0.24
C THR A 514 22.89 -3.19 -0.44
N ASN A 515 22.59 -2.01 0.09
CA ASN A 515 21.67 -1.07 -0.55
C ASN A 515 22.12 -0.65 -1.97
N ALA A 516 23.40 -0.85 -2.35
CA ALA A 516 23.85 -0.59 -3.72
C ALA A 516 23.16 -1.52 -4.74
N ALA A 517 22.64 -2.68 -4.33
CA ALA A 517 21.89 -3.56 -5.23
C ALA A 517 20.62 -2.90 -5.79
N PHE A 518 19.99 -2.01 -5.04
CA PHE A 518 18.87 -1.22 -5.57
C PHE A 518 19.34 -0.19 -6.61
N GLY A 519 20.55 0.33 -6.48
CA GLY A 519 21.10 1.33 -7.41
C GLY A 519 20.76 2.77 -7.01
N ARG A 520 20.45 3.63 -7.98
CA ARG A 520 20.20 5.08 -7.79
C ARG A 520 19.03 5.37 -6.87
N SER A 521 18.00 4.54 -6.86
CA SER A 521 16.80 4.79 -6.06
C SER A 521 16.24 3.51 -5.44
N ARG A 522 15.88 3.60 -4.16
CA ARG A 522 15.10 2.58 -3.47
C ARG A 522 13.59 2.82 -3.57
N GLY A 523 13.16 3.94 -4.14
CA GLY A 523 11.75 4.35 -4.14
C GLY A 523 10.80 3.40 -4.89
N GLN A 524 11.33 2.50 -5.72
CA GLN A 524 10.56 1.51 -6.46
C GLN A 524 10.85 0.06 -6.03
N LEU A 525 11.88 -0.17 -5.20
CA LEU A 525 12.46 -1.48 -4.90
C LEU A 525 12.64 -2.34 -6.16
N MET A 526 12.79 -3.65 -6.01
CA MET A 526 13.04 -4.59 -7.11
C MET A 526 11.74 -5.09 -7.74
N ARG A 527 11.74 -5.33 -9.06
CA ARG A 527 10.54 -5.68 -9.83
C ARG A 527 10.82 -6.68 -10.95
N ASP A 528 9.86 -7.57 -11.13
CA ASP A 528 9.75 -8.46 -12.28
C ASP A 528 8.61 -8.01 -13.19
N ILE A 529 8.69 -8.33 -14.48
CA ILE A 529 7.57 -8.15 -15.42
C ILE A 529 6.95 -9.53 -15.66
N LEU A 530 5.64 -9.65 -15.45
CA LEU A 530 4.87 -10.89 -15.68
C LEU A 530 4.55 -11.13 -17.16
N GLY A 531 4.64 -10.08 -17.97
CA GLY A 531 4.49 -10.11 -19.41
C GLY A 531 3.58 -9.00 -19.92
N TYR A 532 3.19 -9.16 -21.18
CA TYR A 532 2.49 -8.16 -21.98
C TYR A 532 1.23 -8.70 -22.62
N VAL A 533 0.33 -7.80 -22.98
CA VAL A 533 -0.86 -8.08 -23.78
C VAL A 533 -1.15 -6.88 -24.70
N PRO A 534 -1.59 -7.08 -25.96
CA PRO A 534 -2.02 -5.99 -26.81
C PRO A 534 -3.29 -5.31 -26.28
N ILE A 535 -3.37 -4.00 -26.48
CA ILE A 535 -4.57 -3.18 -26.25
C ILE A 535 -5.37 -3.13 -27.55
N GLU A 536 -6.67 -3.40 -27.48
CA GLU A 536 -7.57 -3.39 -28.64
C GLU A 536 -7.95 -1.95 -29.06
N PRO A 537 -8.53 -1.72 -30.27
CA PRO A 537 -8.79 -0.38 -30.78
C PRO A 537 -9.60 0.54 -29.84
N ASP A 538 -10.61 0.01 -29.16
CA ASP A 538 -11.43 0.74 -28.17
C ASP A 538 -10.73 0.95 -26.82
N GLY A 539 -9.42 0.67 -26.75
CA GLY A 539 -8.62 0.74 -25.53
C GLY A 539 -8.88 -0.40 -24.55
N SER A 540 -9.76 -1.35 -24.87
CA SER A 540 -10.06 -2.46 -23.97
C SER A 540 -8.94 -3.51 -23.96
N VAL A 541 -8.82 -4.21 -22.83
CA VAL A 541 -7.83 -5.27 -22.62
C VAL A 541 -8.46 -6.40 -21.84
N SER A 542 -8.23 -7.65 -22.25
CA SER A 542 -8.67 -8.83 -21.49
C SER A 542 -7.66 -9.96 -21.58
N PHE A 543 -7.19 -10.44 -20.43
CA PHE A 543 -6.14 -11.46 -20.36
C PHE A 543 -6.23 -12.27 -19.07
N LYS A 544 -5.75 -13.51 -19.13
CA LYS A 544 -5.50 -14.35 -17.95
C LYS A 544 -4.07 -14.18 -17.45
N MET A 545 -3.90 -14.22 -16.14
CA MET A 545 -2.60 -14.11 -15.46
C MET A 545 -2.58 -14.98 -14.20
N PRO A 546 -1.41 -15.29 -13.63
CA PRO A 546 -1.32 -16.00 -12.35
C PRO A 546 -2.11 -15.25 -11.26
N ALA A 547 -2.81 -16.02 -10.42
CA ALA A 547 -3.48 -15.51 -9.23
C ALA A 547 -2.52 -15.48 -8.02
N ASP A 548 -3.01 -15.01 -6.88
CA ASP A 548 -2.33 -15.08 -5.57
C ASP A 548 -0.98 -14.34 -5.50
N LEU A 549 -0.92 -13.18 -6.15
CA LEU A 549 0.22 -12.27 -6.10
C LEU A 549 -0.22 -10.81 -6.20
N ALA A 550 0.62 -9.90 -5.70
CA ALA A 550 0.50 -8.47 -5.98
C ALA A 550 0.96 -8.15 -7.40
N PHE A 551 0.26 -7.25 -8.08
CA PHE A 551 0.70 -6.69 -9.35
C PHE A 551 0.27 -5.23 -9.54
N SER A 552 0.95 -4.57 -10.47
CA SER A 552 0.55 -3.26 -11.02
C SER A 552 0.57 -3.30 -12.55
N ILE A 553 0.04 -2.24 -13.17
CA ILE A 553 -0.13 -2.16 -14.62
C ILE A 553 0.50 -0.88 -15.18
N GLU A 554 0.99 -0.94 -16.41
CA GLU A 554 1.51 0.21 -17.15
C GLU A 554 1.04 0.17 -18.60
N VAL A 555 0.53 1.30 -19.09
CA VAL A 555 0.11 1.47 -20.50
C VAL A 555 1.33 1.89 -21.32
N LEU A 556 1.56 1.21 -22.44
CA LEU A 556 2.73 1.37 -23.29
C LEU A 556 2.38 1.88 -24.69
N ASP A 557 3.31 2.62 -25.29
CA ASP A 557 3.26 2.98 -26.70
C ASP A 557 3.81 1.88 -27.62
N GLN A 558 3.88 2.18 -28.92
CA GLN A 558 4.40 1.27 -29.94
C GLN A 558 5.87 0.85 -29.78
N LYS A 559 6.67 1.60 -29.00
CA LYS A 559 8.09 1.33 -28.72
C LYS A 559 8.26 0.53 -27.41
N GLY A 560 7.16 0.20 -26.72
CA GLY A 560 7.19 -0.46 -25.41
C GLY A 560 7.49 0.49 -24.25
N GLN A 561 7.42 1.81 -24.47
CA GLN A 561 7.68 2.82 -23.44
C GLN A 561 6.40 3.13 -22.68
N ARG A 562 6.47 3.24 -21.34
CA ARG A 562 5.33 3.70 -20.54
C ARG A 562 4.91 5.11 -20.93
N ILE A 563 3.62 5.29 -21.17
CA ILE A 563 3.01 6.60 -21.47
C ILE A 563 2.16 7.16 -20.33
N SER A 564 1.87 6.36 -19.31
CA SER A 564 1.13 6.79 -18.11
C SER A 564 2.06 7.14 -16.95
N GLN A 565 1.48 7.74 -15.90
CA GLN A 565 2.09 7.68 -14.57
C GLN A 565 2.14 6.23 -14.06
N ARG A 566 2.97 5.96 -13.05
CA ARG A 566 3.05 4.64 -12.42
C ARG A 566 1.78 4.37 -11.61
N HIS A 567 1.34 3.11 -11.64
CA HIS A 567 0.28 2.63 -10.76
C HIS A 567 0.91 2.19 -9.42
N ASP A 568 0.96 3.12 -8.46
CA ASP A 568 1.60 2.92 -7.14
C ASP A 568 0.64 2.30 -6.09
N SER A 569 -0.18 1.33 -6.49
CA SER A 569 -1.00 0.49 -5.60
C SER A 569 -0.99 -0.96 -6.09
N TRP A 570 -1.07 -1.90 -5.15
CA TRP A 570 -1.00 -3.33 -5.44
C TRP A 570 -2.40 -3.92 -5.64
N LEU A 571 -2.66 -4.33 -6.88
CA LEU A 571 -3.80 -5.16 -7.24
C LEU A 571 -3.51 -6.63 -6.94
N GLN A 572 -4.55 -7.44 -6.81
CA GLN A 572 -4.44 -8.90 -6.70
C GLN A 572 -5.63 -9.57 -7.40
N LEU A 573 -5.51 -10.88 -7.63
CA LEU A 573 -6.59 -11.75 -8.08
C LEU A 573 -6.57 -13.03 -7.28
N ALA A 574 -7.73 -13.55 -6.90
CA ALA A 574 -7.86 -14.91 -6.41
C ALA A 574 -8.10 -15.92 -7.55
N PRO A 575 -7.82 -17.22 -7.34
CA PRO A 575 -7.97 -18.23 -8.38
C PRO A 575 -9.42 -18.36 -8.86
N GLY A 576 -9.60 -18.24 -10.18
CA GLY A 576 -10.91 -18.26 -10.83
C GLY A 576 -11.69 -16.96 -10.74
N GLU A 577 -11.07 -15.87 -10.30
CA GLU A 577 -11.65 -14.52 -10.32
C GLU A 577 -11.68 -13.95 -11.75
N ILE A 578 -12.75 -13.23 -12.06
CA ILE A 578 -12.83 -12.32 -13.20
C ILE A 578 -12.93 -10.92 -12.63
N ARG A 579 -11.87 -10.12 -12.79
CA ARG A 579 -11.80 -8.75 -12.30
C ARG A 579 -12.01 -7.78 -13.45
N GLN A 580 -13.01 -6.92 -13.32
CA GLN A 580 -13.24 -5.82 -14.26
C GLN A 580 -12.84 -4.48 -13.65
N CYS A 581 -12.14 -3.67 -14.44
CA CYS A 581 -11.91 -2.24 -14.22
C CYS A 581 -12.62 -1.45 -15.32
N ASN A 582 -13.29 -0.36 -14.97
CA ASN A 582 -13.90 0.53 -15.96
C ASN A 582 -12.82 1.30 -16.75
N GLY A 583 -11.81 1.79 -16.04
CA GLY A 583 -10.72 2.57 -16.62
C GLY A 583 -9.53 2.73 -15.69
N CYS A 584 -8.68 3.67 -16.06
CA CYS A 584 -7.56 4.19 -15.27
C CYS A 584 -8.02 5.34 -14.36
N HIS A 585 -7.11 5.81 -13.50
CA HIS A 585 -7.32 6.96 -12.63
C HIS A 585 -5.98 7.66 -12.38
N THR A 586 -6.03 8.86 -11.80
CA THR A 586 -4.83 9.58 -11.32
C THR A 586 -4.90 9.77 -9.82
N ALA A 587 -3.75 9.96 -9.18
CA ALA A 587 -3.67 10.12 -7.73
C ALA A 587 -4.40 11.36 -7.18
N GLN A 588 -4.72 12.34 -8.03
CA GLN A 588 -5.47 13.55 -7.67
C GLN A 588 -6.97 13.44 -7.98
N ASN A 589 -7.39 12.36 -8.66
CA ASN A 589 -8.79 12.16 -9.01
C ASN A 589 -9.54 11.54 -7.84
N THR A 590 -10.47 12.30 -7.26
CA THR A 590 -11.29 11.84 -6.13
C THR A 590 -12.53 11.07 -6.56
N LEU A 591 -12.88 11.00 -7.85
CA LEU A 591 -14.09 10.32 -8.29
C LEU A 591 -14.07 8.83 -7.91
N PRO A 592 -15.24 8.24 -7.57
CA PRO A 592 -15.31 6.86 -7.15
C PRO A 592 -14.84 5.93 -8.27
N HIS A 593 -13.86 5.09 -7.96
CA HIS A 593 -13.26 4.11 -8.87
C HIS A 593 -12.89 2.84 -8.09
N GLY A 594 -12.63 1.75 -8.80
CA GLY A 594 -12.24 0.47 -8.17
C GLY A 594 -13.33 -0.24 -7.36
N LEU A 595 -14.56 0.31 -7.35
CA LEU A 595 -15.75 -0.25 -6.72
C LEU A 595 -16.63 -0.98 -7.75
N ILE A 596 -16.94 -2.25 -7.47
CA ILE A 596 -17.89 -3.06 -8.21
C ILE A 596 -19.29 -2.44 -8.01
N ASP A 597 -19.96 -2.15 -9.12
CA ASP A 597 -21.32 -1.59 -9.21
C ASP A 597 -21.58 -0.23 -8.51
N ARG A 598 -20.56 0.39 -7.91
CA ARG A 598 -20.67 1.72 -7.24
C ARG A 598 -19.67 2.77 -7.76
N GLY A 599 -18.74 2.38 -8.63
CA GLY A 599 -17.80 3.28 -9.27
C GLY A 599 -18.42 4.08 -10.43
N THR A 600 -17.69 5.08 -10.90
CA THR A 600 -18.07 5.88 -12.07
C THR A 600 -18.26 4.98 -13.31
N PRO A 601 -19.36 5.11 -14.08
CA PRO A 601 -19.60 4.32 -15.28
C PRO A 601 -18.48 4.49 -16.31
N SER A 602 -18.22 3.44 -17.09
CA SER A 602 -17.20 3.53 -18.14
C SER A 602 -17.68 4.32 -19.36
N ILE A 603 -16.76 5.04 -20.00
CA ILE A 603 -17.00 5.69 -21.30
C ILE A 603 -17.11 4.67 -22.44
N ASN A 604 -16.48 3.50 -22.32
CA ASN A 604 -16.59 2.44 -23.32
C ASN A 604 -17.83 1.61 -23.02
N LEU A 605 -18.92 1.90 -23.73
CA LEU A 605 -20.19 1.19 -23.59
C LEU A 605 -20.18 -0.20 -24.26
N GLY A 606 -19.16 -0.53 -25.04
CA GLY A 606 -19.09 -1.75 -25.82
C GLY A 606 -19.97 -1.75 -27.07
N GLY A 607 -20.00 -2.87 -27.79
CA GLY A 607 -20.73 -3.05 -29.03
C GLY A 607 -22.24 -3.25 -28.84
N ALA A 608 -23.00 -2.98 -29.90
CA ALA A 608 -24.42 -3.30 -29.95
C ALA A 608 -24.64 -4.79 -30.27
N GLU A 609 -25.76 -5.35 -29.78
CA GLU A 609 -26.06 -6.78 -29.91
C GLU A 609 -26.08 -7.26 -31.37
N ASN A 610 -25.36 -8.35 -31.64
CA ASN A 610 -25.29 -9.01 -32.96
C ASN A 610 -24.88 -8.06 -34.09
N SER A 611 -24.01 -7.10 -33.80
CA SER A 611 -23.47 -6.17 -34.78
C SER A 611 -21.95 -6.14 -34.72
N ALA A 612 -21.31 -5.88 -35.86
CA ALA A 612 -19.89 -5.59 -35.89
C ALA A 612 -19.63 -4.24 -35.21
N PHE A 613 -18.44 -4.08 -34.63
CA PHE A 613 -18.01 -2.77 -34.13
C PHE A 613 -17.85 -1.80 -35.30
N ALA A 614 -18.01 -0.50 -35.03
CA ALA A 614 -17.96 0.52 -36.08
C ALA A 614 -16.64 0.46 -36.88
N GLY A 615 -16.74 0.21 -38.19
CA GLY A 615 -15.59 0.10 -39.09
C GLY A 615 -14.66 -1.09 -38.84
N SER A 616 -15.09 -2.08 -38.05
CA SER A 616 -14.36 -3.33 -37.87
C SER A 616 -14.76 -4.40 -38.89
N ASP A 617 -14.00 -5.50 -38.93
CA ASP A 617 -14.31 -6.71 -39.68
C ASP A 617 -15.75 -7.18 -39.37
N PRO A 618 -16.62 -7.30 -40.39
CA PRO A 618 -18.02 -7.65 -40.20
C PRO A 618 -18.25 -9.06 -39.63
N ASP A 619 -17.24 -9.93 -39.66
CA ASP A 619 -17.31 -11.29 -39.09
C ASP A 619 -17.10 -11.30 -37.56
N ILE A 620 -16.61 -10.21 -36.98
CA ILE A 620 -16.39 -10.06 -35.53
C ILE A 620 -17.59 -9.34 -34.90
N LEU A 621 -18.65 -10.11 -34.64
CA LEU A 621 -19.89 -9.60 -34.05
C LEU A 621 -19.78 -9.49 -32.52
N ALA A 622 -20.25 -8.37 -31.97
CA ALA A 622 -20.34 -8.10 -30.54
C ALA A 622 -21.63 -8.67 -29.92
N MET A 623 -21.54 -9.07 -28.65
CA MET A 623 -22.69 -9.15 -27.75
C MET A 623 -23.02 -7.78 -27.16
N ALA A 624 -24.23 -7.59 -26.64
CA ALA A 624 -24.64 -6.33 -26.04
C ALA A 624 -23.69 -5.89 -24.91
N GLY A 625 -23.06 -4.72 -25.06
CA GLY A 625 -22.17 -4.13 -24.05
C GLY A 625 -20.77 -4.73 -23.99
N GLU A 626 -20.45 -5.67 -24.90
CA GLU A 626 -19.17 -6.35 -25.00
C GLU A 626 -18.11 -5.41 -25.60
N THR A 627 -16.96 -5.28 -24.93
CA THR A 627 -15.81 -4.55 -25.48
C THR A 627 -15.11 -5.36 -26.57
N MET A 628 -14.24 -4.72 -27.36
CA MET A 628 -13.47 -5.43 -28.39
C MET A 628 -12.61 -6.55 -27.78
N ALA A 629 -11.99 -6.35 -26.62
CA ALA A 629 -11.19 -7.37 -25.94
C ALA A 629 -12.02 -8.55 -25.41
N GLN A 630 -13.25 -8.30 -24.96
CA GLN A 630 -14.17 -9.37 -24.58
C GLN A 630 -14.63 -10.17 -25.81
N ALA A 631 -15.00 -9.49 -26.90
CA ALA A 631 -15.39 -10.15 -28.15
C ALA A 631 -14.25 -11.01 -28.71
N LYS A 632 -13.02 -10.48 -28.70
CA LYS A 632 -11.82 -11.23 -29.06
C LYS A 632 -11.63 -12.46 -28.18
N SER A 633 -11.76 -12.31 -26.85
CA SER A 633 -11.63 -13.42 -25.91
C SER A 633 -12.68 -14.52 -26.11
N ARG A 634 -13.91 -14.15 -26.48
CA ARG A 634 -15.00 -15.10 -26.77
C ARG A 634 -14.80 -15.84 -28.10
N ILE A 635 -14.35 -15.13 -29.15
CA ILE A 635 -14.25 -15.67 -30.51
C ILE A 635 -12.93 -16.43 -30.73
N PHE A 636 -11.82 -15.84 -30.29
CA PHE A 636 -10.46 -16.36 -30.53
C PHE A 636 -9.83 -16.99 -29.28
N GLY A 637 -10.52 -16.97 -28.14
CA GLY A 637 -10.04 -17.50 -26.87
C GLY A 637 -9.38 -16.45 -25.98
N ARG A 638 -9.37 -16.72 -24.67
CA ARG A 638 -8.80 -15.83 -23.65
C ARG A 638 -7.30 -15.66 -23.87
N GLN A 639 -6.86 -14.42 -23.94
CA GLN A 639 -5.45 -14.08 -24.16
C GLN A 639 -4.62 -14.39 -22.91
N SER A 640 -3.40 -14.88 -23.09
CA SER A 640 -2.40 -15.00 -22.02
C SER A 640 -1.43 -13.83 -22.09
N LEU A 641 -0.69 -13.59 -21.00
CA LEU A 641 0.52 -12.77 -21.06
C LEU A 641 1.59 -13.43 -21.95
N SER A 642 2.44 -12.61 -22.57
CA SER A 642 3.62 -13.03 -23.34
C SER A 642 4.88 -12.27 -22.91
N ALA A 643 6.06 -12.85 -23.17
CA ALA A 643 7.33 -12.13 -23.05
C ALA A 643 7.47 -10.99 -24.08
N ASP A 644 6.84 -11.17 -25.23
CA ASP A 644 7.01 -10.31 -26.39
C ASP A 644 5.86 -9.33 -26.55
N LEU A 645 6.14 -8.20 -27.22
CA LEU A 645 5.14 -7.21 -27.60
C LEU A 645 4.59 -7.55 -28.99
N ASN A 646 3.62 -8.46 -29.02
CA ASN A 646 3.09 -9.00 -30.28
C ASN A 646 1.69 -8.46 -30.56
N TYR A 647 1.48 -7.97 -31.79
CA TYR A 647 0.19 -7.49 -32.25
C TYR A 647 -0.11 -8.00 -33.66
N VAL A 648 -1.33 -8.50 -33.83
CA VAL A 648 -1.92 -8.89 -35.11
C VAL A 648 -3.22 -8.12 -35.29
N ASP A 649 -3.37 -7.45 -36.44
CA ASP A 649 -4.61 -6.76 -36.78
C ASP A 649 -5.66 -7.76 -37.25
N ILE A 650 -6.63 -7.99 -36.38
CA ILE A 650 -7.84 -8.78 -36.67
C ILE A 650 -9.07 -7.89 -36.88
N TRP A 651 -8.94 -6.58 -36.66
CA TRP A 651 -10.09 -5.68 -36.59
C TRP A 651 -10.39 -5.00 -37.91
N SER A 652 -9.39 -4.83 -38.77
CA SER A 652 -9.59 -4.20 -40.07
C SER A 652 -10.26 -5.14 -41.05
N ASP A 653 -11.34 -4.69 -41.69
CA ASP A 653 -11.94 -5.41 -42.82
C ASP A 653 -10.97 -5.38 -44.02
N PRO A 654 -10.37 -6.53 -44.43
CA PRO A 654 -9.41 -6.58 -45.51
C PRO A 654 -10.02 -6.24 -46.88
N THR A 655 -11.35 -6.21 -46.99
CA THR A 655 -12.05 -5.77 -48.20
C THR A 655 -12.19 -4.24 -48.29
N GLN A 656 -12.08 -3.53 -47.17
CA GLN A 656 -12.22 -2.07 -47.09
C GLN A 656 -10.87 -1.36 -46.96
N ARG A 657 -9.90 -1.94 -46.24
CA ARG A 657 -8.53 -1.43 -46.16
C ARG A 657 -7.52 -2.55 -45.94
N THR A 658 -6.25 -2.27 -46.23
CA THR A 658 -5.15 -3.16 -45.85
C THR A 658 -5.07 -3.25 -44.32
N PRO A 659 -5.06 -4.46 -43.72
CA PRO A 659 -4.79 -4.63 -42.30
C PRO A 659 -3.45 -4.01 -41.89
N ASP A 660 -3.39 -3.47 -40.68
CA ASP A 660 -2.17 -2.91 -40.12
C ASP A 660 -1.09 -4.01 -40.03
N GLN A 661 0.16 -3.65 -40.31
CA GLN A 661 1.25 -4.62 -40.27
C GLN A 661 1.38 -5.20 -38.86
N ALA A 662 1.49 -6.53 -38.80
CA ALA A 662 1.83 -7.21 -37.56
C ALA A 662 3.17 -6.66 -37.05
N LYS A 663 3.26 -6.49 -35.73
CA LYS A 663 4.44 -5.96 -35.07
C LYS A 663 4.78 -6.84 -33.89
N ASP A 664 5.99 -7.37 -33.93
CA ASP A 664 6.59 -8.14 -32.85
C ASP A 664 7.88 -7.43 -32.46
N LEU A 665 7.99 -7.02 -31.20
CA LEU A 665 9.28 -6.71 -30.58
C LEU A 665 9.58 -7.86 -29.64
N THR A 666 10.63 -8.63 -29.91
CA THR A 666 10.95 -9.86 -29.18
C THR A 666 12.35 -9.84 -28.59
N TYR A 667 12.55 -10.53 -27.47
CA TYR A 667 13.90 -10.78 -26.95
C TYR A 667 14.67 -11.79 -27.79
N ALA A 668 14.03 -12.51 -28.72
CA ALA A 668 14.73 -13.39 -29.65
C ALA A 668 15.73 -12.63 -30.54
N ASP A 669 15.50 -11.34 -30.78
CA ASP A 669 16.33 -10.46 -31.60
C ASP A 669 17.52 -9.85 -30.84
N LEU A 670 17.64 -10.12 -29.54
CA LEU A 670 18.81 -9.70 -28.76
C LEU A 670 20.02 -10.59 -29.07
N ASN A 671 21.17 -9.94 -29.30
CA ASN A 671 22.48 -10.60 -29.42
C ASN A 671 23.21 -10.68 -28.05
N THR A 672 22.66 -10.07 -27.01
CA THR A 672 23.14 -10.13 -25.62
C THR A 672 22.27 -11.04 -24.76
N ALA A 673 22.57 -11.12 -23.46
CA ALA A 673 21.78 -11.90 -22.52
C ALA A 673 20.30 -11.46 -22.52
N LYS A 674 19.39 -12.44 -22.62
CA LYS A 674 17.95 -12.20 -22.59
C LYS A 674 17.47 -12.14 -21.14
N PRO A 675 16.50 -11.25 -20.80
CA PRO A 675 15.99 -11.11 -19.43
C PRO A 675 14.96 -12.19 -19.06
N VAL A 676 14.97 -13.34 -19.75
CA VAL A 676 14.06 -14.47 -19.54
C VAL A 676 14.87 -15.77 -19.58
N SER A 677 14.44 -16.78 -18.85
CA SER A 677 15.05 -18.11 -18.94
C SER A 677 14.80 -18.76 -20.31
N ASP A 678 15.67 -19.69 -20.71
CA ASP A 678 15.52 -20.43 -21.97
C ASP A 678 14.19 -21.19 -22.05
N GLU A 679 13.70 -21.73 -20.94
CA GLU A 679 12.41 -22.40 -20.86
C GLU A 679 11.26 -21.41 -21.14
N CYS A 680 11.30 -20.25 -20.50
CA CYS A 680 10.28 -19.21 -20.69
C CYS A 680 10.32 -18.57 -22.07
N ALA A 681 11.49 -18.49 -22.70
CA ALA A 681 11.62 -18.04 -24.08
C ALA A 681 10.95 -19.00 -25.08
N GLN A 682 10.88 -20.31 -24.76
CA GLN A 682 10.23 -21.31 -25.60
C GLN A 682 8.73 -21.46 -25.30
N ASN A 683 8.36 -21.39 -24.02
CA ASN A 683 6.99 -21.60 -23.57
C ASN A 683 6.68 -20.70 -22.35
N TRP A 684 5.89 -19.65 -22.58
CA TRP A 684 5.50 -18.74 -21.50
C TRP A 684 4.46 -19.38 -20.56
N GLN A 685 4.82 -19.52 -19.29
CA GLN A 685 4.00 -20.14 -18.24
C GLN A 685 3.80 -19.22 -17.05
N ASN A 686 2.99 -19.63 -16.07
CA ASN A 686 2.61 -18.81 -14.91
C ASN A 686 3.79 -18.39 -14.03
N GLN A 687 4.83 -19.22 -13.96
CA GLN A 687 6.06 -18.96 -13.19
C GLN A 687 7.08 -18.11 -13.95
N CYS A 688 6.87 -17.83 -15.25
CA CYS A 688 7.81 -17.07 -16.04
C CYS A 688 7.88 -15.61 -15.60
N ARG A 689 9.10 -15.10 -15.44
CA ARG A 689 9.39 -13.71 -15.09
C ARG A 689 10.37 -13.13 -16.10
N ILE A 690 10.19 -11.85 -16.40
CA ILE A 690 11.22 -11.04 -17.05
C ILE A 690 11.93 -10.27 -15.94
N THR A 691 13.23 -10.51 -15.76
CA THR A 691 14.06 -9.90 -14.72
C THR A 691 15.22 -9.16 -15.39
N ILE A 692 15.31 -7.84 -15.21
CA ILE A 692 16.30 -7.01 -15.89
C ILE A 692 17.30 -6.44 -14.87
N ASN A 693 18.46 -7.07 -14.75
CA ASN A 693 19.62 -6.54 -14.02
C ASN A 693 20.52 -5.71 -14.92
N PHE A 694 21.02 -4.57 -14.43
CA PHE A 694 21.90 -3.69 -15.21
C PHE A 694 23.19 -4.39 -15.67
N PRO A 695 23.98 -5.06 -14.79
CA PRO A 695 25.25 -5.67 -15.21
C PRO A 695 25.08 -6.76 -16.27
N THR A 696 24.03 -7.55 -16.16
CA THR A 696 23.80 -8.70 -17.06
C THR A 696 23.21 -8.26 -18.41
N HIS A 697 22.22 -7.35 -18.38
CA HIS A 697 21.36 -7.10 -19.54
C HIS A 697 21.60 -5.74 -20.20
N ILE A 698 22.00 -4.72 -19.44
CA ILE A 698 22.14 -3.35 -19.95
C ILE A 698 23.60 -3.03 -20.27
N GLN A 699 24.52 -3.32 -19.36
CA GLN A 699 25.96 -3.10 -19.57
C GLN A 699 26.47 -3.80 -20.85
N THR A 700 26.02 -5.03 -21.08
CA THR A 700 26.43 -5.84 -22.23
C THR A 700 26.00 -5.26 -23.57
N LEU A 701 24.96 -4.41 -23.61
CA LEU A 701 24.54 -3.70 -24.84
C LEU A 701 25.60 -2.70 -25.30
N PHE A 702 26.29 -2.04 -24.36
CA PHE A 702 27.30 -1.03 -24.66
C PHE A 702 28.64 -1.65 -25.07
N GLU A 703 28.88 -2.88 -24.65
CA GLU A 703 30.11 -3.63 -24.93
C GLU A 703 30.01 -4.53 -26.16
N LEU A 704 28.80 -4.77 -26.67
CA LEU A 704 28.55 -5.60 -27.84
C LEU A 704 29.26 -5.03 -29.08
N PRO A 705 30.16 -5.80 -29.74
CA PRO A 705 30.76 -5.39 -31.01
C PRO A 705 29.72 -5.25 -32.13
N ARG A 706 29.82 -4.17 -32.90
CA ARG A 706 28.97 -3.79 -34.03
C ARG A 706 29.84 -3.37 -35.24
N PRO A 707 30.64 -4.30 -35.80
CA PRO A 707 31.48 -3.99 -36.94
C PRO A 707 30.64 -3.68 -38.18
N ILE A 708 31.00 -2.60 -38.88
CA ILE A 708 30.56 -2.32 -40.24
C ILE A 708 31.66 -2.83 -41.16
N PHE A 709 31.30 -3.68 -42.12
CA PHE A 709 32.21 -4.21 -43.13
C PHE A 709 32.06 -3.46 -44.46
N ASP A 710 33.15 -3.37 -45.23
CA ASP A 710 33.13 -2.92 -46.62
C ASP A 710 32.26 -3.87 -47.47
N THR A 711 32.03 -3.50 -48.72
CA THR A 711 31.33 -4.25 -49.76
C THR A 711 31.85 -5.68 -49.99
N ASP A 712 33.06 -6.01 -49.52
CA ASP A 712 33.63 -7.36 -49.56
C ASP A 712 33.13 -8.29 -48.43
N GLY A 713 32.45 -7.74 -47.42
CA GLY A 713 31.90 -8.45 -46.26
C GLY A 713 32.95 -9.01 -45.30
N ILE A 714 34.21 -8.61 -45.42
CA ILE A 714 35.34 -9.12 -44.61
C ILE A 714 36.15 -7.97 -44.01
N THR A 715 36.37 -6.89 -44.75
CA THR A 715 37.17 -5.76 -44.30
C THR A 715 36.33 -4.88 -43.38
N GLU A 716 36.64 -4.88 -42.08
CA GLU A 716 36.01 -3.97 -41.11
C GLU A 716 36.43 -2.53 -41.42
N ILE A 717 35.44 -1.66 -41.64
CA ILE A 717 35.64 -0.24 -41.94
C ILE A 717 35.30 0.66 -40.75
N GLU A 718 34.47 0.20 -39.83
CA GLU A 718 34.07 0.93 -38.63
C GLU A 718 33.59 -0.04 -37.54
N GLN A 719 33.72 0.36 -36.28
CA GLN A 719 33.28 -0.41 -35.12
C GLN A 719 32.33 0.43 -34.26
N ASN A 720 31.02 0.18 -34.37
CA ASN A 720 29.99 0.95 -33.66
C ASN A 720 29.71 0.45 -32.23
N ARG A 721 30.66 -0.26 -31.61
CA ARG A 721 30.62 -0.59 -30.18
C ARG A 721 30.60 0.71 -29.37
N CYS A 722 29.65 0.86 -28.45
CA CYS A 722 29.48 2.12 -27.72
C CYS A 722 30.75 2.54 -26.95
N THR A 723 31.43 1.57 -26.32
CA THR A 723 32.68 1.79 -25.58
C THR A 723 33.89 2.13 -26.47
N SER A 724 33.80 2.02 -27.80
CA SER A 724 34.85 2.54 -28.69
C SER A 724 34.89 4.07 -28.74
N CYS A 725 33.77 4.76 -28.47
CA CYS A 725 33.73 6.22 -28.33
C CYS A 725 33.55 6.68 -26.88
N HIS A 726 32.77 5.93 -26.10
CA HIS A 726 32.41 6.22 -24.72
C HIS A 726 33.31 5.47 -23.73
N SER A 727 34.59 5.79 -23.77
CA SER A 727 35.63 5.27 -22.87
C SER A 727 36.72 6.33 -22.70
N ASN A 728 37.55 6.17 -21.68
CA ASN A 728 38.72 7.05 -21.49
C ASN A 728 39.97 6.60 -22.27
N THR A 729 39.89 5.54 -23.07
CA THR A 729 40.99 5.07 -23.93
C THR A 729 40.52 4.82 -25.36
N ASN A 730 41.35 5.12 -26.36
CA ASN A 730 41.08 4.70 -27.74
C ASN A 730 41.43 3.21 -27.96
N ASP A 731 41.27 2.71 -29.18
CA ASP A 731 41.57 1.31 -29.51
C ASP A 731 43.07 0.97 -29.45
N ASP A 732 43.94 1.98 -29.35
CA ASP A 732 45.41 1.86 -29.16
C ASP A 732 45.83 2.02 -27.68
N ASP A 733 44.88 1.96 -26.74
CA ASP A 733 45.05 2.17 -25.30
C ASP A 733 45.58 3.58 -24.90
N GLU A 734 45.49 4.56 -25.79
CA GLU A 734 45.86 5.95 -25.49
C GLU A 734 44.73 6.70 -24.80
N LEU A 735 45.08 7.53 -23.81
CA LEU A 735 44.13 8.33 -23.04
C LEU A 735 43.34 9.28 -23.96
N LYS A 736 42.01 9.29 -23.82
CA LYS A 736 41.11 10.24 -24.47
C LYS A 736 40.02 10.70 -23.51
N ILE A 737 39.40 11.84 -23.82
CA ILE A 737 38.17 12.27 -23.14
C ILE A 737 37.02 11.45 -23.74
N PRO A 738 36.20 10.75 -22.92
CA PRO A 738 35.03 10.04 -23.42
C PRO A 738 34.10 10.96 -24.20
N ALA A 739 33.59 10.49 -25.34
CA ALA A 739 32.71 11.31 -26.17
C ALA A 739 31.49 11.80 -25.36
N ALA A 740 31.20 13.10 -25.48
CA ALA A 740 30.14 13.78 -24.73
C ALA A 740 30.26 13.69 -23.18
N GLN A 741 31.48 13.45 -22.65
CA GLN A 741 31.73 13.26 -21.21
C GLN A 741 30.89 12.11 -20.65
N LEU A 742 30.84 11.00 -21.38
CA LEU A 742 30.07 9.82 -21.02
C LEU A 742 30.96 8.59 -21.17
N ASP A 743 31.28 7.95 -20.05
CA ASP A 743 32.04 6.70 -19.99
C ASP A 743 31.10 5.51 -19.78
N LEU A 744 31.08 4.56 -20.72
CA LEU A 744 30.19 3.39 -20.69
C LEU A 744 30.92 2.10 -20.34
N ARG A 745 32.15 2.17 -19.81
CA ARG A 745 32.91 0.97 -19.41
C ARG A 745 32.21 0.24 -18.26
N GLY A 746 32.27 -1.10 -18.30
CA GLY A 746 31.71 -1.97 -17.27
C GLY A 746 32.61 -2.19 -16.05
N GLN A 747 33.68 -1.42 -15.89
CA GLN A 747 34.57 -1.49 -14.72
C GLN A 747 33.92 -0.86 -13.49
N ASP A 748 34.37 -1.24 -12.29
CA ASP A 748 33.91 -0.66 -11.04
C ASP A 748 34.17 0.86 -11.01
N SER A 749 33.17 1.63 -10.58
CA SER A 749 33.31 3.07 -10.39
C SER A 749 34.15 3.39 -9.17
N ASN A 750 34.99 4.43 -9.27
CA ASN A 750 35.71 5.02 -8.14
C ASN A 750 34.78 5.72 -7.14
N GLU A 751 33.59 6.16 -7.56
CA GLU A 751 32.59 6.78 -6.68
C GLU A 751 31.83 5.73 -5.85
N ASN A 752 31.57 4.56 -6.44
CA ASN A 752 31.00 3.40 -5.77
C ASN A 752 31.45 2.12 -6.47
N SER A 753 32.33 1.35 -5.82
CA SER A 753 32.90 0.13 -6.39
C SER A 753 31.89 -1.01 -6.54
N GLN A 754 30.65 -0.87 -6.05
CA GLN A 754 29.59 -1.85 -6.24
C GLN A 754 28.74 -1.57 -7.51
N HIS A 755 29.01 -0.45 -8.19
CA HIS A 755 28.39 -0.07 -9.47
C HIS A 755 29.46 0.00 -10.56
N SER A 756 29.09 -0.32 -11.79
CA SER A 756 29.95 -0.01 -12.92
C SER A 756 29.98 1.49 -13.19
N ILE A 757 31.04 1.96 -13.84
CA ILE A 757 31.18 3.34 -14.34
C ILE A 757 29.96 3.70 -15.18
N ALA A 758 29.57 2.87 -16.17
CA ALA A 758 28.42 3.16 -17.02
C ALA A 758 27.11 3.41 -16.23
N TYR A 759 26.85 2.63 -15.17
CA TYR A 759 25.66 2.85 -14.34
C TYR A 759 25.67 4.23 -13.67
N ARG A 760 26.85 4.62 -13.14
CA ARG A 760 27.07 5.90 -12.47
C ARG A 760 26.91 7.05 -13.45
N GLU A 761 27.53 6.94 -14.62
CA GLU A 761 27.54 7.96 -15.67
C GLU A 761 26.15 8.20 -16.30
N LEU A 762 25.38 7.13 -16.52
CA LEU A 762 24.02 7.25 -17.04
C LEU A 762 23.03 7.76 -15.99
N LEU A 763 23.20 7.25 -14.76
CA LEU A 763 22.43 7.45 -13.55
C LEU A 763 22.55 8.84 -12.92
N PHE A 764 23.77 9.33 -12.74
CA PHE A 764 24.14 10.37 -11.78
C PHE A 764 24.72 11.62 -12.44
N ASN A 765 24.84 12.68 -11.67
CA ASN A 765 25.57 13.86 -12.13
C ASN A 765 27.05 13.52 -12.12
N ASP A 766 27.76 14.00 -13.13
CA ASP A 766 29.21 13.88 -13.25
C ASP A 766 29.83 15.26 -13.51
N ASN A 767 31.15 15.33 -13.70
CA ASN A 767 31.90 16.54 -14.02
C ASN A 767 32.50 16.46 -15.44
N GLU A 768 32.54 17.58 -16.16
CA GLU A 768 33.27 17.68 -17.42
C GLU A 768 34.75 17.40 -17.15
N GLN A 769 35.37 16.52 -17.93
CA GLN A 769 36.79 16.17 -17.80
C GLN A 769 37.63 16.81 -18.91
N GLU A 770 38.89 17.07 -18.59
CA GLU A 770 39.93 17.50 -19.53
C GLU A 770 41.24 16.73 -19.31
N ILE A 771 42.13 16.74 -20.32
CA ILE A 771 43.45 16.12 -20.22
C ILE A 771 44.48 17.20 -19.94
N ILE A 772 45.15 17.10 -18.79
CA ILE A 772 46.28 17.95 -18.40
C ILE A 772 47.44 17.04 -18.01
N ASP A 773 48.60 17.27 -18.62
CA ASP A 773 49.83 16.48 -18.41
C ASP A 773 49.61 14.94 -18.54
N ASP A 774 48.89 14.53 -19.60
CA ASP A 774 48.52 13.13 -19.88
C ASP A 774 47.70 12.43 -18.78
N ILE A 775 47.00 13.21 -17.94
CA ILE A 775 46.07 12.71 -16.91
C ILE A 775 44.68 13.32 -17.18
N LEU A 776 43.66 12.48 -17.08
CA LEU A 776 42.26 12.90 -17.15
C LEU A 776 41.84 13.40 -15.77
N ILE A 777 41.44 14.67 -15.69
CA ILE A 777 41.00 15.33 -14.45
C ILE A 777 39.73 16.13 -14.69
N ASP A 778 39.00 16.42 -13.61
CA ASP A 778 37.83 17.28 -13.66
C ASP A 778 38.23 18.70 -14.09
N LYS A 779 37.53 19.23 -15.08
CA LYS A 779 37.72 20.58 -15.58
C LYS A 779 37.21 21.59 -14.56
N LEU A 780 38.08 22.53 -14.23
CA LEU A 780 37.80 23.59 -13.27
C LEU A 780 37.60 24.93 -13.98
N VAL A 781 36.52 25.63 -13.62
CA VAL A 781 36.21 26.99 -14.10
C VAL A 781 36.05 27.95 -12.92
N PRO A 782 36.34 29.25 -13.09
CA PRO A 782 36.07 30.24 -12.05
C PRO A 782 34.58 30.26 -11.67
N MET A 783 34.29 30.16 -10.38
CA MET A 783 32.95 30.37 -9.84
C MET A 783 32.54 31.82 -10.09
N LEU A 784 31.32 32.02 -10.59
CA LEU A 784 30.78 33.36 -10.86
C LEU A 784 29.70 33.72 -9.84
N ASP A 785 29.68 34.98 -9.42
CA ASP A 785 28.60 35.54 -8.60
C ASP A 785 27.32 35.82 -9.43
N ALA A 786 26.28 36.35 -8.79
CA ALA A 786 25.01 36.67 -9.44
C ALA A 786 25.13 37.73 -10.56
N ASP A 787 26.20 38.52 -10.56
CA ASP A 787 26.49 39.54 -11.57
C ASP A 787 27.45 39.01 -12.67
N GLY A 788 27.84 37.73 -12.59
CA GLY A 788 28.73 37.08 -13.56
C GLY A 788 30.22 37.38 -13.34
N ASN A 789 30.61 37.91 -12.19
CA ASN A 789 32.01 38.18 -11.85
C ASN A 789 32.66 37.00 -11.13
N PRO A 790 33.96 36.72 -11.34
CA PRO A 790 34.66 35.68 -10.59
C PRO A 790 34.62 35.94 -9.09
N VAL A 791 34.28 34.91 -8.34
CA VAL A 791 34.44 34.85 -6.88
C VAL A 791 35.91 34.56 -6.59
N PHE A 792 36.50 35.27 -5.62
CA PHE A 792 37.90 35.12 -5.25
C PHE A 792 38.06 34.58 -3.83
N GLU A 793 39.14 33.84 -3.59
CA GLU A 793 39.46 33.32 -2.26
C GLU A 793 39.75 34.47 -1.28
N THR A 794 39.24 34.35 -0.05
CA THR A 794 39.41 35.34 1.01
C THR A 794 39.96 34.71 2.28
N GLU A 795 40.76 35.47 3.03
CA GLU A 795 41.14 35.16 4.40
C GLU A 795 39.93 35.26 5.35
N GLU A 796 40.08 34.79 6.60
CA GLU A 796 39.02 34.82 7.63
C GLU A 796 38.54 36.25 7.96
N ASN A 797 39.37 37.25 7.71
CA ASN A 797 39.04 38.67 7.89
C ASN A 797 38.38 39.33 6.65
N GLY A 798 38.22 38.59 5.55
CA GLY A 798 37.61 39.05 4.30
C GLY A 798 38.57 39.65 3.27
N ASP A 799 39.89 39.67 3.53
CA ASP A 799 40.89 40.15 2.55
C ASP A 799 41.15 39.10 1.45
N LEU A 800 41.42 39.55 0.22
CA LEU A 800 41.67 38.65 -0.92
C LEU A 800 43.01 37.91 -0.78
N ILE A 801 43.01 36.60 -1.01
CA ILE A 801 44.23 35.81 -1.17
C ILE A 801 44.79 36.06 -2.58
N LEU A 802 46.07 36.43 -2.64
CA LEU A 802 46.76 36.79 -3.89
C LEU A 802 47.79 35.72 -4.28
N ASP A 803 47.94 35.48 -5.58
CA ASP A 803 48.96 34.60 -6.15
C ASP A 803 50.37 35.21 -6.06
N THR A 804 51.38 34.49 -6.56
CA THR A 804 52.77 34.95 -6.55
C THR A 804 53.04 36.21 -7.38
N ASN A 805 52.09 36.62 -8.22
CA ASN A 805 52.14 37.83 -9.04
C ASN A 805 51.29 38.98 -8.44
N GLY A 806 50.66 38.76 -7.29
CA GLY A 806 49.81 39.74 -6.62
C GLY A 806 48.40 39.85 -7.20
N GLN A 807 47.93 38.85 -7.94
CA GLN A 807 46.58 38.80 -8.49
C GLN A 807 45.64 37.97 -7.58
N PRO A 808 44.38 38.37 -7.35
CA PRO A 808 43.43 37.58 -6.59
C PRO A 808 43.20 36.19 -7.17
N ILE A 809 43.21 35.17 -6.31
CA ILE A 809 43.02 33.77 -6.72
C ILE A 809 41.51 33.49 -6.85
N PRO A 810 41.00 33.10 -8.04
CA PRO A 810 39.60 32.78 -8.21
C PRO A 810 39.25 31.48 -7.49
N VAL A 811 38.07 31.43 -6.87
CA VAL A 811 37.46 30.18 -6.40
C VAL A 811 37.10 29.37 -7.63
N MET A 812 37.61 28.15 -7.71
CA MET A 812 37.35 27.24 -8.82
C MET A 812 36.22 26.27 -8.48
N GLN A 813 35.42 25.91 -9.49
CA GLN A 813 34.36 24.90 -9.38
C GLN A 813 34.40 23.95 -10.58
N THR A 814 33.87 22.74 -10.42
CA THR A 814 33.71 21.80 -11.52
C THR A 814 32.56 22.21 -12.44
N VAL A 815 32.61 21.77 -13.70
CA VAL A 815 31.50 21.93 -14.65
C VAL A 815 30.61 20.70 -14.60
N SER A 816 29.40 20.82 -14.06
CA SER A 816 28.52 19.65 -13.91
C SER A 816 27.92 19.18 -15.24
N ILE A 817 27.99 17.87 -15.47
CA ILE A 817 27.30 17.12 -16.50
C ILE A 817 26.08 16.45 -15.87
N GLN A 818 24.91 16.68 -16.45
CA GLN A 818 23.68 16.02 -16.00
C GLN A 818 23.61 14.57 -16.50
N PRO A 819 22.89 13.66 -15.82
CA PRO A 819 22.69 12.30 -16.31
C PRO A 819 21.92 12.29 -17.65
N SER A 820 22.12 11.22 -18.43
CA SER A 820 21.41 11.00 -19.69
C SER A 820 20.12 10.18 -19.52
N LEU A 821 20.01 9.43 -18.42
CA LEU A 821 18.87 8.57 -18.09
C LEU A 821 18.21 8.98 -16.77
N SER A 822 16.94 8.58 -16.61
CA SER A 822 16.14 8.87 -15.42
C SER A 822 15.41 7.64 -14.91
N VAL A 823 15.48 7.41 -13.60
CA VAL A 823 14.67 6.42 -12.87
C VAL A 823 13.16 6.69 -12.96
N ALA A 824 12.73 7.83 -13.50
CA ALA A 824 11.33 8.11 -13.76
C ALA A 824 10.79 7.30 -14.95
N GLY A 825 11.64 6.87 -15.90
CA GLY A 825 11.24 6.05 -17.05
C GLY A 825 11.83 6.53 -18.37
N ALA A 826 11.54 5.80 -19.44
CA ALA A 826 12.10 6.03 -20.77
C ALA A 826 11.67 7.39 -21.37
N LYS A 827 10.39 7.77 -21.22
CA LYS A 827 9.87 9.08 -21.65
C LYS A 827 10.52 10.26 -20.94
N SER A 828 11.05 10.04 -19.74
CA SER A 828 11.80 11.04 -18.98
C SER A 828 13.30 11.06 -19.32
N SER A 829 13.73 10.30 -20.34
CA SER A 829 15.13 10.19 -20.77
C SER A 829 15.34 10.62 -22.24
N PRO A 830 14.78 11.77 -22.70
CA PRO A 830 14.84 12.16 -24.11
C PRO A 830 16.27 12.45 -24.60
N ARG A 831 17.19 12.87 -23.71
CA ARG A 831 18.60 13.11 -24.06
C ARG A 831 19.27 11.85 -24.63
N PHE A 832 18.90 10.66 -24.13
CA PHE A 832 19.38 9.39 -24.64
C PHE A 832 18.57 8.92 -25.85
N PHE A 833 17.25 8.76 -25.71
CA PHE A 833 16.43 8.14 -26.76
C PHE A 833 16.39 8.94 -28.07
N ASN A 834 16.44 10.27 -28.02
CA ASN A 834 16.42 11.10 -29.23
C ASN A 834 17.66 10.89 -30.13
N LEU A 835 18.76 10.35 -29.58
CA LEU A 835 19.96 10.05 -30.36
C LEU A 835 19.76 8.87 -31.31
N PHE A 836 18.80 7.98 -31.03
CA PHE A 836 18.52 6.78 -31.81
C PHE A 836 17.32 6.94 -32.78
N GLU A 837 16.69 8.11 -32.80
CA GLU A 837 15.66 8.44 -33.80
C GLU A 837 16.30 8.70 -35.19
N PRO A 838 15.53 8.67 -36.31
CA PRO A 838 16.04 8.82 -37.69
C PRO A 838 16.96 10.01 -38.00
N GLN A 839 17.00 11.04 -37.15
CA GLN A 839 17.89 12.20 -37.30
C GLN A 839 18.91 12.34 -36.16
N GLY A 840 18.95 11.37 -35.24
CA GLY A 840 19.89 11.34 -34.14
C GLY A 840 21.26 10.83 -34.59
N SER A 841 22.30 11.18 -33.83
CA SER A 841 23.69 10.80 -34.15
C SER A 841 23.98 9.31 -34.02
N HIS A 842 23.09 8.54 -33.39
CA HIS A 842 23.22 7.10 -33.15
C HIS A 842 22.10 6.31 -33.83
N PHE A 843 21.48 6.87 -34.88
CA PHE A 843 20.46 6.17 -35.63
C PHE A 843 20.97 4.80 -36.12
N ASP A 844 20.18 3.74 -35.89
CA ASP A 844 20.51 2.33 -36.17
C ASP A 844 21.71 1.72 -35.39
N TYR A 845 22.25 2.39 -34.36
CA TYR A 845 23.31 1.81 -33.52
C TYR A 845 22.78 0.77 -32.54
N LEU A 846 21.54 0.96 -32.07
CA LEU A 846 20.80 -0.01 -31.25
C LEU A 846 19.55 -0.45 -31.99
N THR A 847 19.30 -1.74 -31.98
CA THR A 847 18.10 -2.36 -32.55
C THR A 847 16.85 -1.99 -31.73
N PRO A 848 15.64 -2.10 -32.30
CA PRO A 848 14.40 -1.91 -31.55
C PRO A 848 14.27 -2.80 -30.30
N ALA A 849 14.80 -4.02 -30.32
CA ALA A 849 14.77 -4.94 -29.16
C ALA A 849 15.71 -4.46 -28.03
N GLU A 850 16.89 -3.93 -28.36
CA GLU A 850 17.82 -3.37 -27.39
C GLU A 850 17.28 -2.07 -26.77
N LEU A 851 16.68 -1.19 -27.58
CA LEU A 851 16.02 0.03 -27.09
C LEU A 851 14.80 -0.28 -26.19
N ARG A 852 14.03 -1.33 -26.55
CA ARG A 852 12.95 -1.85 -25.72
C ARG A 852 13.47 -2.29 -24.34
N LEU A 853 14.55 -3.06 -24.29
CA LEU A 853 15.14 -3.57 -23.04
C LEU A 853 15.56 -2.43 -22.10
N ILE A 854 16.23 -1.40 -22.64
CA ILE A 854 16.60 -0.20 -21.88
C ILE A 854 15.35 0.53 -21.37
N SER A 855 14.32 0.68 -22.21
CA SER A 855 13.07 1.32 -21.82
C SER A 855 12.39 0.60 -20.67
N GLU A 856 12.29 -0.73 -20.75
CA GLU A 856 11.66 -1.56 -19.72
C GLU A 856 12.37 -1.42 -18.38
N TRP A 857 13.71 -1.51 -18.39
CA TRP A 857 14.54 -1.33 -17.21
C TRP A 857 14.33 0.05 -16.56
N LEU A 858 14.30 1.13 -17.34
CA LEU A 858 14.05 2.48 -16.82
C LEU A 858 12.64 2.63 -16.25
N ASP A 859 11.64 2.13 -16.96
CA ASP A 859 10.24 2.29 -16.55
C ASP A 859 9.95 1.62 -15.21
N ILE A 860 10.55 0.44 -14.97
CA ILE A 860 10.40 -0.28 -13.69
C ILE A 860 11.26 0.29 -12.55
N GLY A 861 12.21 1.19 -12.82
CA GLY A 861 12.93 1.94 -11.77
C GLY A 861 14.44 2.04 -11.94
N ALA A 862 15.02 1.44 -12.99
CA ALA A 862 16.44 1.43 -13.30
C ALA A 862 17.32 0.81 -12.19
N GLN A 863 16.82 -0.25 -11.54
CA GLN A 863 17.55 -0.91 -10.46
C GLN A 863 18.85 -1.54 -10.96
N TYR A 864 19.86 -1.58 -10.11
CA TYR A 864 21.12 -2.25 -10.44
C TYR A 864 20.89 -3.77 -10.55
N TYR A 865 20.21 -4.35 -9.56
CA TYR A 865 19.62 -5.69 -9.60
C TYR A 865 18.11 -5.61 -9.31
N ASN A 866 17.31 -6.34 -10.09
CA ASN A 866 15.88 -6.55 -9.85
C ASN A 866 15.59 -7.90 -9.17
N ASN A 867 16.61 -8.68 -8.87
CA ASN A 867 16.51 -9.89 -8.07
C ASN A 867 17.58 -9.84 -6.97
N PRO A 868 17.19 -9.93 -5.68
CA PRO A 868 18.15 -9.80 -4.58
C PRO A 868 19.22 -10.89 -4.62
N PHE A 869 18.89 -12.09 -5.10
CA PHE A 869 19.84 -13.22 -5.16
C PHE A 869 20.84 -13.14 -6.32
N ASP A 870 20.65 -12.21 -7.26
CA ASP A 870 21.66 -11.90 -8.28
C ASP A 870 22.67 -10.85 -7.78
N ALA A 871 22.32 -10.13 -6.71
CA ALA A 871 23.23 -9.21 -6.06
C ALA A 871 24.27 -9.98 -5.22
N PRO A 872 25.56 -9.59 -5.24
CA PRO A 872 26.57 -10.19 -4.38
C PRO A 872 26.16 -10.12 -2.91
N ALA A 873 26.23 -11.24 -2.20
CA ALA A 873 26.02 -11.29 -0.76
C ALA A 873 27.11 -10.49 -0.03
N ASN A 874 26.74 -9.86 1.09
CA ASN A 874 27.65 -9.07 1.93
C ASN A 874 28.56 -9.93 2.80
#